data_AF-A0A804HW24-F1
#
_entry.id   AF-A0A804HW24-F1
#
_cell.length_a   1.000
_cell.length_b   1.000
_cell.length_c   1.000
_cell.angle_alpha   90.00
_cell.angle_beta   90.00
_cell.angle_gamma   90.00
#
_symmetry.space_group_name_H-M   'P 1'
#
loop_
_entity.id
_entity.type
_entity.pdbx_description
1 polymer ?
#
loop_
_entity_poly.entity_id
_entity_poly.type
_entity_poly.pdbx_seq_one_letter_code
_entity_poly.pdbx_strand_id
1 'polypeptide(L)'
;MAAVGEIGGSKKRKREPSAAKGGGKPKLTQLKNAASKPANLKTQGFKKQPKAFELKPGKPTKFGDETAVQAKKEPKTPRERRLAAKEMAETRKKKRKPNYNLEKELASLWEKMRCYNVGKQARSELVSEALRKMNGKFVEIAGSHVAARVLQTCVKYCTQEERDAVFEALRPHLLALSRKKYAVHLVKKLLDHASKKQLEWFISSLHGHVTSLLRHSVGSAVIDYVFHLANGSQKQILLMEMYSTELQLFKDLTLTNSGRLVDIISKLGLQKSSVLQHMMSVIQSLLEKGIVDHSIIHKALMEFFTIADKSSAADVIQQLLPLLVRESASAEESPYFSAPEMQKKRKIKNKNVKEPLLARMIRTRDGLKICILCVKHASAKERKKVIKGIKGHVRKLSLDQLGSLLLVCVLSVVDDTKLVTKIVIREMQTMLKELVLDKNGRRTVLQLLHPQCSRYFAPEDLACLSLSVPSLSAQAEETEDPMEVGLEQCQNGEAPMTDNENSEVGRKSVQLDTVGKKDSFRRRCELMVESGLAEEMAETRKKKRKPNYNLEKELASLWEKMRCYNVGKQARSELVSEALCKMNGKFVEIAGSHVAARVLQTCVKYCTQEERDAVFEALRPHLLPLSQKKYAVHLVKKLLDHASKKQLEWFISSLHGHVTSLLRHSVGSAVIDYVFHLANGSQKQILLMEMYSTELQLFKDLTLTNSGRLVDIISKLGLQKSSVLQHIMSVIQPLLEKGIVDHSIIHKALMEFFTIADKSSAADVIQQLLPLLVRESASAEESPHFSAPEMQKKRKIKNKNVKEPLLARMIRTRDGLKICILCVKHASAKERKKVIKGIKGHVRKLSLDQLGSLLLVCVLSVVDDTKLVTKIVIRELQTMLKDLVLDKNGRRTVLQLLHPQCSRYFASEDLACLSLSVPSLSAQVEETEDPMEVGLEQCQNGESPMTDNENSEVGRKSLQLDTGGKKDSFRRRCELMVESGLAEVTLNILLQTCNILDHF
;
A
#
# COMPACT_ATOMS: atom_id res chain seq x y z
N MET A 1 22.92 37.29 71.28
CA MET A 1 23.96 36.80 72.22
C MET A 1 24.78 35.77 71.43
N ALA A 2 26.07 35.96 71.12
CA ALA A 2 27.24 36.26 71.96
C ALA A 2 27.94 34.96 72.44
N ALA A 3 29.28 34.81 72.43
CA ALA A 3 30.34 35.62 71.81
C ALA A 3 31.71 34.89 71.86
N VAL A 4 32.67 35.25 70.97
CA VAL A 4 34.15 35.06 71.08
C VAL A 4 34.66 33.60 71.11
N GLY A 5 35.81 33.21 70.55
CA GLY A 5 36.91 33.86 69.80
C GLY A 5 38.22 33.05 69.98
N GLU A 6 39.42 33.40 69.49
CA GLU A 6 39.87 34.15 68.30
C GLU A 6 41.41 33.90 68.10
N ILE A 7 42.02 34.31 66.98
CA ILE A 7 43.50 34.45 66.74
C ILE A 7 44.27 33.10 66.62
N GLY A 8 45.30 32.89 65.79
CA GLY A 8 46.02 33.66 64.74
C GLY A 8 47.43 33.04 64.50
N GLY A 9 48.24 33.34 63.47
CA GLY A 9 48.06 34.09 62.22
C GLY A 9 49.39 34.65 61.65
N SER A 10 49.60 34.63 60.31
CA SER A 10 50.58 35.46 59.54
C SER A 10 50.41 35.17 58.02
N LYS A 11 50.22 36.12 57.08
CA LYS A 11 51.00 37.33 56.68
C LYS A 11 52.35 36.94 56.03
N LYS A 12 52.76 37.42 54.84
CA LYS A 12 52.54 38.71 54.14
C LYS A 12 52.34 38.51 52.60
N ARG A 13 51.38 39.20 51.95
CA ARG A 13 51.48 40.44 51.10
C ARG A 13 52.22 40.31 49.74
N LYS A 14 51.97 41.11 48.68
CA LYS A 14 50.82 41.93 48.17
C LYS A 14 51.35 42.77 46.96
N ARG A 15 50.65 42.87 45.81
CA ARG A 15 50.48 44.09 44.95
C ARG A 15 50.12 43.80 43.47
N GLU A 16 49.06 44.46 43.02
CA GLU A 16 48.80 44.97 41.64
C GLU A 16 49.56 46.32 41.46
N PRO A 17 49.67 47.02 40.28
CA PRO A 17 48.61 47.18 39.26
C PRO A 17 48.99 47.45 37.77
N SER A 18 47.93 47.61 36.96
CA SER A 18 47.75 48.48 35.76
C SER A 18 48.89 48.83 34.78
N ALA A 19 48.80 48.25 33.56
CA ALA A 19 48.74 48.91 32.23
C ALA A 19 49.72 50.02 31.76
N ALA A 20 50.20 49.82 30.51
CA ALA A 20 50.34 50.78 29.37
C ALA A 20 51.73 51.29 28.88
N LYS A 21 52.08 50.85 27.65
CA LYS A 21 52.78 51.52 26.51
C LYS A 21 54.27 51.96 26.57
N GLY A 22 55.04 51.46 25.58
CA GLY A 22 56.28 52.05 25.01
C GLY A 22 57.59 51.35 25.40
N GLY A 23 58.58 51.08 24.51
CA GLY A 23 58.64 51.19 23.04
C GLY A 23 60.05 50.84 22.47
N GLY A 24 60.14 50.32 21.23
CA GLY A 24 61.40 49.96 20.52
C GLY A 24 61.87 48.49 20.74
N LYS A 25 62.07 47.54 19.79
CA LYS A 25 62.46 47.45 18.34
C LYS A 25 63.98 47.67 18.06
N PRO A 26 64.55 47.12 16.94
CA PRO A 26 64.01 46.28 15.84
C PRO A 26 64.84 44.97 15.54
N LYS A 27 64.42 43.96 14.74
CA LYS A 27 64.30 43.96 13.26
C LYS A 27 63.66 42.67 12.65
N LEU A 28 63.10 42.87 11.46
CA LEU A 28 62.89 41.96 10.31
C LEU A 28 62.19 40.58 10.46
N THR A 29 60.86 40.68 10.35
CA THR A 29 59.97 39.94 9.42
C THR A 29 60.58 39.63 8.03
N GLN A 30 60.15 38.58 7.30
CA GLN A 30 59.06 38.49 6.27
C GLN A 30 59.08 37.04 5.67
N LEU A 31 58.20 36.50 4.80
CA LEU A 31 57.01 36.91 4.03
C LEU A 31 56.10 35.65 3.79
N LYS A 32 55.09 35.69 2.90
CA LYS A 32 53.66 35.93 3.18
C LYS A 32 52.82 35.48 1.94
N ASN A 33 51.59 34.96 2.11
CA ASN A 33 50.56 34.77 1.05
C ASN A 33 50.87 33.65 0.00
N ALA A 34 49.95 33.15 -0.84
CA ALA A 34 48.60 33.60 -1.24
C ALA A 34 47.61 32.42 -1.47
N ALA A 35 46.42 32.69 -2.05
CA ALA A 35 45.31 31.74 -2.22
C ALA A 35 45.11 31.25 -3.66
N SER A 36 44.49 30.07 -3.84
CA SER A 36 43.45 29.79 -4.86
C SER A 36 42.97 28.31 -4.86
N LYS A 37 41.81 28.07 -5.49
CA LYS A 37 41.35 26.78 -6.04
C LYS A 37 41.31 26.95 -7.58
N PRO A 38 41.58 25.90 -8.39
CA PRO A 38 40.47 25.03 -8.83
C PRO A 38 40.85 23.52 -8.90
N ALA A 39 40.14 22.74 -9.73
CA ALA A 39 39.98 21.29 -9.64
C ALA A 39 40.71 20.46 -10.73
N ASN A 40 40.60 19.11 -10.61
CA ASN A 40 41.04 18.06 -11.55
C ASN A 40 42.58 17.96 -11.75
N LEU A 41 43.22 16.78 -11.67
CA LEU A 41 42.91 15.51 -12.35
C LEU A 41 43.24 14.25 -11.50
N LYS A 42 42.96 13.05 -12.05
CA LYS A 42 43.32 11.74 -11.46
C LYS A 42 44.54 11.14 -12.17
N THR A 43 45.50 10.58 -11.43
CA THR A 43 46.23 9.35 -11.85
C THR A 43 46.88 8.59 -10.69
N GLN A 44 47.32 7.37 -10.99
CA GLN A 44 47.60 6.24 -10.08
C GLN A 44 48.83 6.39 -9.17
N GLY A 45 48.72 5.86 -7.95
CA GLY A 45 49.78 5.84 -6.93
C GLY A 45 50.86 4.75 -7.07
N PHE A 46 51.70 4.61 -6.03
CA PHE A 46 52.78 3.62 -5.93
C PHE A 46 52.96 3.04 -4.51
N LYS A 47 53.78 1.99 -4.38
CA LYS A 47 54.01 1.15 -3.18
C LYS A 47 55.02 1.77 -2.18
N LYS A 48 55.04 1.26 -0.93
CA LYS A 48 56.20 1.37 0.00
C LYS A 48 56.47 0.07 0.77
N GLN A 49 57.72 -0.10 1.21
CA GLN A 49 58.27 -1.24 1.96
C GLN A 49 58.36 -0.95 3.48
N PRO A 50 58.53 -1.98 4.33
CA PRO A 50 58.72 -1.83 5.79
C PRO A 50 60.19 -1.54 6.20
N LYS A 51 60.41 -1.23 7.50
CA LYS A 51 61.74 -1.05 8.12
C LYS A 51 61.94 -1.92 9.38
N ALA A 52 63.18 -1.98 9.84
CA ALA A 52 63.77 -2.95 10.77
C ALA A 52 63.39 -2.80 12.26
N PHE A 53 63.98 -3.67 13.09
CA PHE A 53 63.95 -3.69 14.56
C PHE A 53 65.36 -3.98 15.10
N GLU A 54 65.69 -3.57 16.32
CA GLU A 54 67.06 -3.57 16.88
C GLU A 54 67.36 -4.72 17.87
N LEU A 55 68.63 -4.81 18.30
CA LEU A 55 69.24 -5.92 19.06
C LEU A 55 69.80 -5.45 20.42
N LYS A 56 69.93 -6.41 21.37
CA LYS A 56 71.14 -6.81 22.17
C LYS A 56 70.76 -7.34 23.58
N PRO A 57 71.66 -8.00 24.35
CA PRO A 57 72.65 -9.04 23.96
C PRO A 57 72.86 -10.20 24.98
N GLY A 58 73.53 -11.28 24.54
CA GLY A 58 74.76 -11.79 25.22
C GLY A 58 74.70 -12.94 26.28
N LYS A 59 75.44 -14.04 26.00
CA LYS A 59 76.42 -14.72 26.90
C LYS A 59 77.32 -15.69 26.05
N PRO A 60 78.44 -16.25 26.56
CA PRO A 60 79.73 -16.20 25.81
C PRO A 60 80.28 -17.51 25.19
N THR A 61 81.51 -17.39 24.69
CA THR A 61 82.42 -18.31 23.96
C THR A 61 82.95 -19.50 24.80
N LYS A 62 83.57 -20.58 24.26
CA LYS A 62 84.84 -20.64 23.48
C LYS A 62 85.04 -21.94 22.64
N PHE A 63 85.89 -21.81 21.61
CA PHE A 63 86.87 -22.72 20.94
C PHE A 63 86.82 -24.26 21.14
N GLY A 64 87.29 -25.05 20.15
CA GLY A 64 87.52 -26.49 20.37
C GLY A 64 87.97 -27.45 19.24
N ASP A 65 88.51 -26.98 18.11
CA ASP A 65 89.36 -27.77 17.16
C ASP A 65 88.83 -29.04 16.43
N GLU A 66 89.69 -29.62 15.57
CA GLU A 66 89.37 -30.59 14.51
C GLU A 66 89.63 -32.08 14.83
N THR A 67 89.17 -32.94 13.90
CA THR A 67 89.61 -34.30 13.49
C THR A 67 88.59 -35.45 13.63
N ALA A 68 87.85 -35.70 12.54
CA ALA A 68 87.17 -36.98 12.29
C ALA A 68 86.98 -37.20 10.78
N VAL A 69 87.65 -38.22 10.23
CA VAL A 69 87.73 -38.53 8.79
C VAL A 69 86.34 -38.63 8.13
N GLN A 70 86.17 -37.96 6.98
CA GLN A 70 84.96 -38.06 6.17
C GLN A 70 84.84 -39.42 5.47
N ALA A 71 84.16 -40.38 6.11
CA ALA A 71 83.58 -41.51 5.39
C ALA A 71 82.51 -40.99 4.41
N LYS A 72 82.86 -40.87 3.12
CA LYS A 72 81.96 -40.46 2.03
C LYS A 72 80.81 -41.46 1.85
N LYS A 73 79.76 -41.34 2.67
CA LYS A 73 78.45 -41.89 2.33
C LYS A 73 77.88 -41.10 1.16
N GLU A 74 77.35 -41.82 0.18
CA GLU A 74 76.86 -41.29 -1.09
C GLU A 74 75.88 -40.12 -0.90
N PRO A 75 75.79 -39.19 -1.89
CA PRO A 75 75.02 -37.95 -1.75
C PRO A 75 73.50 -38.20 -1.79
N LYS A 76 72.96 -38.75 -0.70
CA LYS A 76 71.55 -39.12 -0.49
C LYS A 76 70.59 -38.12 -1.13
N THR A 77 69.61 -38.61 -1.89
CA THR A 77 68.73 -37.74 -2.67
C THR A 77 67.91 -36.81 -1.76
N PRO A 78 67.35 -35.70 -2.29
CA PRO A 78 66.43 -34.85 -1.53
C PRO A 78 65.23 -35.61 -0.94
N ARG A 79 64.86 -36.76 -1.53
CA ARG A 79 63.81 -37.66 -1.02
C ARG A 79 64.30 -38.44 0.20
N GLU A 80 65.48 -39.05 0.16
CA GLU A 80 66.09 -39.71 1.32
C GLU A 80 66.41 -38.74 2.46
N ARG A 81 66.93 -37.55 2.17
CA ARG A 81 67.18 -36.53 3.21
C ARG A 81 65.89 -36.13 3.92
N ARG A 82 64.78 -35.99 3.17
CA ARG A 82 63.44 -35.77 3.74
C ARG A 82 62.91 -36.98 4.50
N LEU A 83 63.18 -38.21 4.06
CA LEU A 83 62.80 -39.43 4.77
C LEU A 83 63.55 -39.58 6.09
N ALA A 84 64.88 -39.44 6.09
CA ALA A 84 65.71 -39.50 7.30
C ALA A 84 65.40 -38.35 8.28
N ALA A 85 65.12 -37.13 7.78
CA ALA A 85 64.68 -36.03 8.63
C ALA A 85 63.28 -36.28 9.22
N LYS A 86 62.36 -36.88 8.45
CA LYS A 86 61.03 -37.30 8.94
C LYS A 86 61.18 -38.41 9.98
N GLU A 87 62.03 -39.40 9.75
CA GLU A 87 62.31 -40.50 10.68
C GLU A 87 62.93 -39.99 11.99
N MET A 88 63.95 -39.12 11.93
CA MET A 88 64.50 -38.45 13.12
C MET A 88 63.47 -37.55 13.82
N ALA A 89 62.51 -36.96 13.11
CA ALA A 89 61.40 -36.26 13.74
C ALA A 89 60.40 -37.22 14.41
N GLU A 90 60.12 -38.39 13.82
CA GLU A 90 59.26 -39.43 14.41
C GLU A 90 59.90 -40.07 15.65
N THR A 91 61.20 -40.37 15.64
CA THR A 91 61.91 -40.89 16.83
C THR A 91 61.98 -39.85 17.95
N ARG A 92 62.21 -38.56 17.62
CA ARG A 92 62.10 -37.45 18.58
C ARG A 92 60.68 -37.27 19.14
N LYS A 93 59.61 -37.57 18.38
CA LYS A 93 58.23 -37.60 18.89
C LYS A 93 57.97 -38.81 19.79
N LYS A 94 58.41 -40.02 19.39
CA LYS A 94 58.34 -41.24 20.20
C LYS A 94 58.95 -41.03 21.59
N LYS A 95 60.13 -40.41 21.68
CA LYS A 95 60.79 -40.09 22.97
C LYS A 95 60.14 -38.96 23.78
N ARG A 96 59.19 -38.20 23.22
CA ARG A 96 58.55 -37.03 23.88
C ARG A 96 57.08 -37.24 24.25
N LYS A 97 56.47 -38.38 23.90
CA LYS A 97 55.05 -38.66 24.11
C LYS A 97 54.85 -40.13 24.49
N PRO A 98 54.44 -40.46 25.74
CA PRO A 98 54.38 -41.85 26.20
C PRO A 98 53.42 -42.73 25.38
N ASN A 99 52.33 -42.17 24.86
CA ASN A 99 51.35 -42.88 24.04
C ASN A 99 51.48 -42.62 22.52
N TYR A 100 52.65 -42.20 22.01
CA TYR A 100 52.77 -41.72 20.62
C TYR A 100 52.32 -42.73 19.54
N ASN A 101 52.65 -44.01 19.69
CA ASN A 101 52.25 -45.05 18.73
C ASN A 101 50.72 -45.24 18.75
N LEU A 102 50.12 -45.30 19.95
CA LEU A 102 48.68 -45.42 20.13
C LEU A 102 47.91 -44.21 19.57
N GLU A 103 48.38 -42.98 19.80
CA GLU A 103 47.79 -41.77 19.17
C GLU A 103 47.78 -41.87 17.63
N LYS A 104 48.83 -42.47 17.05
CA LYS A 104 49.01 -42.61 15.60
C LYS A 104 48.12 -43.68 14.99
N GLU A 105 47.95 -44.82 15.66
CA GLU A 105 46.98 -45.86 15.29
C GLU A 105 45.55 -45.34 15.38
N LEU A 106 45.19 -44.70 16.49
CA LEU A 106 43.86 -44.11 16.70
C LEU A 106 43.54 -43.01 15.67
N ALA A 107 44.54 -42.21 15.27
CA ALA A 107 44.36 -41.25 14.17
C ALA A 107 44.12 -41.93 12.80
N SER A 108 44.73 -43.10 12.55
CA SER A 108 44.47 -43.88 11.33
C SER A 108 43.06 -44.48 11.32
N LEU A 109 42.61 -45.06 12.44
CA LEU A 109 41.23 -45.53 12.59
C LEU A 109 40.23 -44.38 12.48
N TRP A 110 40.53 -43.21 13.04
CA TRP A 110 39.68 -42.02 12.96
C TRP A 110 39.47 -41.52 11.53
N GLU A 111 40.53 -41.49 10.71
CA GLU A 111 40.42 -41.06 9.32
C GLU A 111 39.56 -42.03 8.50
N LYS A 112 39.57 -43.34 8.80
CA LYS A 112 38.60 -44.31 8.26
C LYS A 112 37.17 -44.01 8.76
N MET A 113 36.96 -43.96 10.09
CA MET A 113 35.64 -43.81 10.72
C MET A 113 34.86 -42.57 10.26
N ARG A 114 35.57 -41.46 10.01
CA ARG A 114 34.96 -40.16 9.66
C ARG A 114 34.63 -40.00 8.17
N CYS A 115 35.04 -40.93 7.30
CA CYS A 115 34.65 -40.90 5.89
C CYS A 115 33.12 -41.04 5.74
N TYR A 116 32.56 -40.24 4.82
CA TYR A 116 31.11 -40.21 4.58
C TYR A 116 30.57 -41.56 4.07
N ASN A 117 31.32 -42.20 3.16
CA ASN A 117 30.92 -43.42 2.46
C ASN A 117 30.99 -44.71 3.32
N VAL A 118 31.31 -44.63 4.62
CA VAL A 118 31.39 -45.81 5.49
C VAL A 118 29.99 -46.19 6.01
N GLY A 119 29.59 -47.44 5.79
CA GLY A 119 28.32 -48.00 6.26
C GLY A 119 28.19 -48.00 7.79
N LYS A 120 26.96 -48.10 8.31
CA LYS A 120 26.69 -48.04 9.76
C LYS A 120 27.45 -49.11 10.54
N GLN A 121 27.39 -50.36 10.08
CA GLN A 121 28.02 -51.52 10.72
C GLN A 121 29.56 -51.43 10.70
N ALA A 122 30.17 -51.24 9.52
CA ALA A 122 31.63 -51.07 9.40
C ALA A 122 32.18 -49.87 10.19
N ARG A 123 31.37 -48.80 10.40
CA ARG A 123 31.75 -47.71 11.31
C ARG A 123 31.71 -48.17 12.78
N SER A 124 30.75 -48.99 13.18
CA SER A 124 30.66 -49.58 14.52
C SER A 124 31.88 -50.46 14.83
N GLU A 125 32.25 -51.36 13.91
CA GLU A 125 33.41 -52.26 14.05
C GLU A 125 34.72 -51.48 14.27
N LEU A 126 34.95 -50.42 13.49
CA LEU A 126 36.10 -49.51 13.65
C LEU A 126 36.06 -48.72 14.97
N VAL A 127 34.88 -48.41 15.49
CA VAL A 127 34.70 -47.75 16.81
C VAL A 127 35.04 -48.73 17.93
N SER A 128 34.53 -49.96 17.89
CA SER A 128 34.82 -51.00 18.88
C SER A 128 36.31 -51.37 18.88
N GLU A 129 36.97 -51.44 17.72
CA GLU A 129 38.42 -51.63 17.64
C GLU A 129 39.18 -50.47 18.32
N ALA A 130 38.77 -49.23 18.05
CA ALA A 130 39.39 -48.04 18.63
C ALA A 130 39.16 -47.96 20.16
N LEU A 131 37.95 -48.28 20.65
CA LEU A 131 37.64 -48.34 22.08
C LEU A 131 38.45 -49.42 22.79
N ARG A 132 38.54 -50.63 22.21
CA ARG A 132 39.40 -51.71 22.73
C ARG A 132 40.87 -51.28 22.83
N LYS A 133 41.39 -50.55 21.83
CA LYS A 133 42.76 -49.98 21.87
C LYS A 133 42.94 -48.82 22.86
N MET A 134 41.86 -48.14 23.26
CA MET A 134 41.88 -47.04 24.26
C MET A 134 41.62 -47.51 25.70
N ASN A 135 41.27 -48.79 25.90
CA ASN A 135 40.94 -49.33 27.22
C ASN A 135 42.08 -49.14 28.24
N GLY A 136 41.72 -48.85 29.49
CA GLY A 136 42.66 -48.48 30.56
C GLY A 136 43.34 -47.11 30.40
N LYS A 137 43.21 -46.43 29.23
CA LYS A 137 43.92 -45.16 28.92
C LYS A 137 43.02 -43.98 28.58
N PHE A 138 41.71 -44.12 28.74
CA PHE A 138 40.72 -43.09 28.36
C PHE A 138 41.02 -41.69 28.93
N VAL A 139 41.53 -41.58 30.17
CA VAL A 139 41.86 -40.30 30.82
C VAL A 139 43.02 -39.57 30.13
N GLU A 140 44.05 -40.32 29.73
CA GLU A 140 45.22 -39.78 29.00
C GLU A 140 44.81 -39.34 27.58
N ILE A 141 44.03 -40.18 26.91
CA ILE A 141 43.48 -39.94 25.58
C ILE A 141 42.58 -38.70 25.57
N ALA A 142 41.70 -38.54 26.57
CA ALA A 142 40.84 -37.36 26.72
C ALA A 142 41.64 -36.06 26.91
N GLY A 143 42.84 -36.13 27.47
CA GLY A 143 43.76 -35.00 27.58
C GLY A 143 44.44 -34.59 26.26
N SER A 144 44.53 -35.49 25.27
CA SER A 144 45.27 -35.24 24.03
C SER A 144 44.49 -34.41 23.01
N HIS A 145 45.13 -33.38 22.45
CA HIS A 145 44.57 -32.55 21.38
C HIS A 145 44.05 -33.35 20.17
N VAL A 146 44.68 -34.47 19.82
CA VAL A 146 44.26 -35.31 18.68
C VAL A 146 43.39 -36.47 19.15
N ALA A 147 43.85 -37.24 20.13
CA ALA A 147 43.16 -38.48 20.52
C ALA A 147 41.79 -38.23 21.18
N ALA A 148 41.59 -37.08 21.85
CA ALA A 148 40.28 -36.70 22.37
C ALA A 148 39.21 -36.53 21.26
N ARG A 149 39.60 -36.13 20.03
CA ARG A 149 38.67 -36.08 18.88
C ARG A 149 38.30 -37.47 18.39
N VAL A 150 39.23 -38.42 18.47
CA VAL A 150 38.96 -39.83 18.16
C VAL A 150 37.98 -40.39 19.18
N LEU A 151 38.23 -40.20 20.47
CA LEU A 151 37.34 -40.67 21.55
C LEU A 151 35.95 -40.00 21.51
N GLN A 152 35.86 -38.71 21.20
CA GLN A 152 34.57 -38.04 20.91
C GLN A 152 33.82 -38.66 19.73
N THR A 153 34.55 -39.12 18.70
CA THR A 153 33.95 -39.78 17.53
C THR A 153 33.50 -41.20 17.87
N CYS A 154 34.25 -41.92 18.70
CA CYS A 154 33.88 -43.23 19.22
C CYS A 154 32.62 -43.10 20.09
N VAL A 155 32.61 -42.21 21.08
CA VAL A 155 31.42 -41.91 21.90
C VAL A 155 30.23 -41.48 21.05
N LYS A 156 30.42 -40.81 19.90
CA LYS A 156 29.30 -40.46 19.01
C LYS A 156 28.63 -41.68 18.34
N TYR A 157 29.35 -42.77 18.09
CA TYR A 157 28.90 -43.86 17.21
C TYR A 157 28.96 -45.28 17.84
N CYS A 158 29.48 -45.43 19.04
CA CYS A 158 29.49 -46.68 19.83
C CYS A 158 28.08 -47.07 20.32
N THR A 159 27.94 -48.32 20.77
CA THR A 159 26.72 -48.81 21.43
C THR A 159 26.50 -48.14 22.79
N GLN A 160 25.40 -48.45 23.47
CA GLN A 160 25.15 -47.88 24.80
C GLN A 160 26.03 -48.55 25.86
N GLU A 161 26.27 -49.85 25.73
CA GLU A 161 27.09 -50.66 26.62
C GLU A 161 28.55 -50.22 26.56
N GLU A 162 29.07 -50.00 25.35
CA GLU A 162 30.38 -49.40 25.11
C GLU A 162 30.49 -47.98 25.70
N ARG A 163 29.45 -47.17 25.57
CA ARG A 163 29.38 -45.82 26.13
C ARG A 163 29.40 -45.82 27.65
N ASP A 164 28.63 -46.71 28.27
CA ASP A 164 28.50 -46.80 29.71
C ASP A 164 29.81 -47.32 30.33
N ALA A 165 30.49 -48.26 29.68
CA ALA A 165 31.86 -48.66 30.05
C ALA A 165 32.86 -47.50 29.96
N VAL A 166 32.80 -46.66 28.91
CA VAL A 166 33.63 -45.45 28.79
C VAL A 166 33.24 -44.38 29.82
N PHE A 167 31.96 -44.26 30.18
CA PHE A 167 31.50 -43.35 31.21
C PHE A 167 32.06 -43.75 32.58
N GLU A 168 31.88 -45.01 32.99
CA GLU A 168 32.37 -45.52 34.28
C GLU A 168 33.90 -45.44 34.37
N ALA A 169 34.63 -45.79 33.31
CA ALA A 169 36.09 -45.67 33.27
C ALA A 169 36.62 -44.21 33.31
N LEU A 170 35.78 -43.21 32.98
CA LEU A 170 36.11 -41.78 33.09
C LEU A 170 35.51 -41.12 34.34
N ARG A 171 34.52 -41.75 34.98
CA ARG A 171 33.68 -41.24 36.07
C ARG A 171 34.45 -40.53 37.19
N PRO A 172 35.50 -41.11 37.83
CA PRO A 172 36.27 -40.43 38.88
C PRO A 172 37.05 -39.20 38.39
N HIS A 173 37.13 -38.96 37.08
CA HIS A 173 37.88 -37.86 36.48
C HIS A 173 37.02 -36.85 35.69
N LEU A 174 35.72 -37.09 35.47
CA LEU A 174 34.86 -36.23 34.65
C LEU A 174 34.86 -34.75 35.11
N LEU A 175 34.86 -34.51 36.42
CA LEU A 175 34.98 -33.16 37.01
C LEU A 175 36.31 -32.47 36.61
N ALA A 176 37.43 -33.18 36.69
CA ALA A 176 38.74 -32.67 36.31
C ALA A 176 38.88 -32.50 34.78
N LEU A 177 38.26 -33.38 33.99
CA LEU A 177 38.21 -33.28 32.54
C LEU A 177 37.35 -32.09 32.06
N SER A 178 36.31 -31.73 32.81
CA SER A 178 35.48 -30.54 32.55
C SER A 178 36.26 -29.22 32.54
N ARG A 179 37.44 -29.19 33.19
CA ARG A 179 38.35 -28.03 33.20
C ARG A 179 39.39 -28.04 32.06
N LYS A 180 39.55 -29.13 31.29
CA LYS A 180 40.61 -29.25 30.25
C LYS A 180 40.10 -28.86 28.86
N LYS A 181 40.82 -27.96 28.15
CA LYS A 181 40.45 -27.41 26.82
C LYS A 181 40.02 -28.46 25.78
N TYR A 182 40.60 -29.66 25.80
CA TYR A 182 40.27 -30.71 24.82
C TYR A 182 39.25 -31.74 25.33
N ALA A 183 39.24 -32.02 26.63
CA ALA A 183 38.34 -33.02 27.23
C ALA A 183 36.93 -32.46 27.47
N VAL A 184 36.76 -31.15 27.60
CA VAL A 184 35.45 -30.47 27.75
C VAL A 184 34.41 -30.93 26.71
N HIS A 185 34.83 -31.12 25.46
CA HIS A 185 33.97 -31.56 24.37
C HIS A 185 33.60 -33.06 24.49
N LEU A 186 34.48 -33.88 25.07
CA LEU A 186 34.19 -35.28 25.37
C LEU A 186 33.19 -35.40 26.53
N VAL A 187 33.36 -34.62 27.60
CA VAL A 187 32.42 -34.61 28.74
C VAL A 187 31.01 -34.24 28.26
N LYS A 188 30.87 -33.19 27.43
CA LYS A 188 29.58 -32.89 26.77
C LYS A 188 29.07 -34.09 25.98
N LYS A 189 29.86 -34.60 25.03
CA LYS A 189 29.46 -35.69 24.12
C LYS A 189 29.05 -36.99 24.83
N LEU A 190 29.54 -37.24 26.05
CA LEU A 190 29.07 -38.30 26.95
C LEU A 190 27.70 -37.96 27.55
N LEU A 191 27.53 -36.75 28.11
CA LEU A 191 26.27 -36.27 28.69
C LEU A 191 25.11 -36.21 27.68
N ASP A 192 25.37 -35.91 26.40
CA ASP A 192 24.39 -35.99 25.29
C ASP A 192 23.61 -37.33 25.25
N HIS A 193 24.23 -38.41 25.75
CA HIS A 193 23.74 -39.78 25.67
C HIS A 193 23.85 -40.51 27.03
N ALA A 194 23.95 -39.76 28.12
CA ALA A 194 23.98 -40.31 29.47
C ALA A 194 22.58 -40.76 29.89
N SER A 195 22.48 -41.92 30.53
CA SER A 195 21.27 -42.34 31.23
C SER A 195 20.88 -41.34 32.33
N LYS A 196 19.59 -41.32 32.71
CA LYS A 196 19.09 -40.43 33.78
C LYS A 196 19.93 -40.54 35.06
N LYS A 197 20.31 -41.77 35.45
CA LYS A 197 21.15 -42.07 36.62
C LYS A 197 22.58 -41.51 36.49
N GLN A 198 23.20 -41.58 35.31
CA GLN A 198 24.54 -41.02 35.06
C GLN A 198 24.53 -39.49 35.08
N LEU A 199 23.49 -38.86 34.50
CA LEU A 199 23.32 -37.39 34.54
C LEU A 199 23.07 -36.91 35.97
N GLU A 200 22.19 -37.59 36.72
CA GLU A 200 21.90 -37.32 38.13
C GLU A 200 23.12 -37.48 39.03
N TRP A 201 23.88 -38.57 38.86
CA TRP A 201 25.17 -38.74 39.54
C TRP A 201 26.15 -37.63 39.17
N PHE A 202 26.24 -37.24 37.89
CA PHE A 202 27.15 -36.17 37.48
C PHE A 202 26.76 -34.83 38.11
N ILE A 203 25.47 -34.50 38.16
CA ILE A 203 24.95 -33.32 38.87
C ILE A 203 25.30 -33.39 40.37
N SER A 204 25.12 -34.54 41.02
CA SER A 204 25.57 -34.74 42.40
C SER A 204 27.09 -34.64 42.58
N SER A 205 27.90 -34.86 41.54
CA SER A 205 29.37 -34.69 41.55
C SER A 205 29.84 -33.25 41.27
N LEU A 206 28.91 -32.37 40.85
CA LEU A 206 29.17 -30.93 40.69
C LEU A 206 28.93 -30.15 41.99
N HIS A 207 28.30 -30.75 43.00
CA HIS A 207 28.01 -30.09 44.27
C HIS A 207 29.30 -29.64 44.99
N GLY A 208 29.28 -28.42 45.53
CA GLY A 208 30.44 -27.72 46.08
C GLY A 208 31.37 -27.14 45.00
N HIS A 209 31.05 -27.28 43.72
CA HIS A 209 31.95 -26.96 42.60
C HIS A 209 31.30 -26.16 41.45
N VAL A 210 29.98 -25.91 41.46
CA VAL A 210 29.28 -25.17 40.40
C VAL A 210 29.81 -23.75 40.29
N THR A 211 29.91 -23.01 41.40
CA THR A 211 30.43 -21.61 41.36
C THR A 211 31.90 -21.57 40.94
N SER A 212 32.69 -22.58 41.28
CA SER A 212 34.10 -22.71 40.86
C SER A 212 34.22 -22.94 39.36
N LEU A 213 33.38 -23.82 38.80
CA LEU A 213 33.36 -24.14 37.37
C LEU A 213 32.77 -23.02 36.51
N LEU A 214 31.72 -22.33 36.97
CA LEU A 214 31.19 -21.13 36.29
C LEU A 214 32.25 -20.02 36.16
N ARG A 215 33.12 -19.87 37.17
CA ARG A 215 34.24 -18.93 37.16
C ARG A 215 35.44 -19.40 36.30
N HIS A 216 35.38 -20.58 35.67
CA HIS A 216 36.44 -21.17 34.86
C HIS A 216 36.11 -21.10 33.35
N SER A 217 37.00 -20.50 32.55
CA SER A 217 36.80 -20.18 31.12
C SER A 217 36.50 -21.35 30.18
N VAL A 218 36.75 -22.59 30.63
CA VAL A 218 36.36 -23.83 29.93
C VAL A 218 35.26 -24.58 30.69
N GLY A 219 35.18 -24.40 32.01
CA GLY A 219 34.30 -25.17 32.89
C GLY A 219 32.85 -24.65 32.90
N SER A 220 32.67 -23.34 32.73
CA SER A 220 31.36 -22.69 32.67
C SER A 220 30.48 -23.28 31.57
N ALA A 221 31.11 -23.58 30.43
CA ALA A 221 30.49 -24.22 29.28
C ALA A 221 29.98 -25.64 29.58
N VAL A 222 30.52 -26.36 30.58
CA VAL A 222 29.98 -27.66 31.02
C VAL A 222 28.77 -27.45 31.93
N ILE A 223 28.86 -26.56 32.92
CA ILE A 223 27.74 -26.25 33.82
C ILE A 223 26.51 -25.80 33.03
N ASP A 224 26.67 -24.87 32.09
CA ASP A 224 25.59 -24.41 31.21
C ASP A 224 25.00 -25.55 30.36
N TYR A 225 25.83 -26.51 29.94
CA TYR A 225 25.37 -27.67 29.17
C TYR A 225 24.56 -28.65 30.03
N VAL A 226 25.03 -28.94 31.25
CA VAL A 226 24.30 -29.74 32.23
C VAL A 226 22.99 -29.05 32.61
N PHE A 227 23.00 -27.74 32.83
CA PHE A 227 21.80 -26.96 33.12
C PHE A 227 20.79 -26.99 31.97
N HIS A 228 21.24 -27.01 30.72
CA HIS A 228 20.35 -27.22 29.57
C HIS A 228 19.69 -28.62 29.58
N LEU A 229 20.44 -29.69 29.90
CA LEU A 229 19.93 -31.07 29.98
C LEU A 229 19.07 -31.35 31.23
N ALA A 230 19.31 -30.62 32.32
CA ALA A 230 18.69 -30.83 33.63
C ALA A 230 17.17 -30.61 33.65
N ASN A 231 16.43 -31.39 34.44
CA ASN A 231 15.02 -31.15 34.74
C ASN A 231 14.83 -29.97 35.73
N GLY A 232 13.60 -29.71 36.18
CA GLY A 232 13.29 -28.59 37.09
C GLY A 232 14.04 -28.61 38.42
N SER A 233 13.99 -29.72 39.17
CA SER A 233 14.69 -29.85 40.46
C SER A 233 16.21 -29.91 40.29
N GLN A 234 16.70 -30.56 39.24
CA GLN A 234 18.13 -30.58 38.89
C GLN A 234 18.68 -29.18 38.55
N LYS A 235 17.90 -28.35 37.81
CA LYS A 235 18.23 -26.94 37.59
C LYS A 235 18.27 -26.16 38.91
N GLN A 236 17.37 -26.47 39.84
CA GLN A 236 17.33 -25.82 41.15
C GLN A 236 18.58 -26.17 41.99
N ILE A 237 18.96 -27.44 42.08
CA ILE A 237 20.18 -27.91 42.77
C ILE A 237 21.43 -27.18 42.24
N LEU A 238 21.56 -27.03 40.91
CA LEU A 238 22.67 -26.30 40.30
C LEU A 238 22.68 -24.79 40.60
N LEU A 239 21.53 -24.19 40.94
CA LEU A 239 21.42 -22.78 41.32
C LEU A 239 21.67 -22.55 42.81
N MET A 240 21.44 -23.54 43.69
CA MET A 240 21.54 -23.37 45.14
C MET A 240 22.91 -22.84 45.60
N GLU A 241 24.02 -23.32 45.05
CA GLU A 241 25.36 -22.81 45.37
C GLU A 241 25.59 -21.34 44.96
N MET A 242 24.81 -20.83 43.99
CA MET A 242 24.89 -19.43 43.59
C MET A 242 24.19 -18.51 44.59
N TYR A 243 23.32 -19.03 45.46
CA TYR A 243 22.51 -18.25 46.41
C TYR A 243 23.18 -18.08 47.79
N SER A 244 23.71 -19.15 48.41
CA SER A 244 24.38 -19.07 49.72
C SER A 244 25.55 -20.03 49.82
N THR A 245 26.59 -19.65 50.59
CA THR A 245 27.67 -20.53 51.02
C THR A 245 27.14 -21.75 51.80
N GLU A 246 26.11 -21.59 52.63
CA GLU A 246 25.53 -22.70 53.41
C GLU A 246 24.96 -23.78 52.47
N LEU A 247 24.31 -23.36 51.39
CA LEU A 247 23.79 -24.25 50.34
C LEU A 247 24.89 -24.86 49.45
N GLN A 248 26.13 -24.35 49.53
CA GLN A 248 27.31 -24.95 48.92
C GLN A 248 28.00 -25.97 49.85
N LEU A 249 27.76 -25.88 51.17
CA LEU A 249 28.36 -26.76 52.19
C LEU A 249 27.44 -27.92 52.58
N PHE A 250 26.14 -27.68 52.72
CA PHE A 250 25.16 -28.65 53.22
C PHE A 250 24.27 -29.18 52.10
N LYS A 251 24.68 -30.32 51.54
CA LYS A 251 24.01 -30.98 50.40
C LYS A 251 22.52 -31.21 50.62
N ASP A 252 22.12 -31.63 51.82
CA ASP A 252 20.76 -32.10 52.09
C ASP A 252 19.73 -30.96 52.03
N LEU A 253 20.13 -29.72 52.32
CA LEU A 253 19.30 -28.51 52.15
C LEU A 253 18.90 -28.27 50.68
N THR A 254 19.66 -28.82 49.73
CA THR A 254 19.40 -28.66 48.28
C THR A 254 18.35 -29.64 47.75
N LEU A 255 18.02 -30.70 48.48
CA LEU A 255 17.13 -31.78 48.03
C LEU A 255 15.64 -31.50 48.28
N THR A 256 15.32 -30.69 49.30
CA THR A 256 13.96 -30.50 49.82
C THR A 256 13.19 -29.32 49.20
N ASN A 257 13.87 -28.43 48.47
CA ASN A 257 13.34 -27.09 48.17
C ASN A 257 13.11 -26.83 46.67
N SER A 258 11.83 -26.91 46.25
CA SER A 258 11.32 -26.31 45.02
C SER A 258 10.59 -25.00 45.31
N GLY A 259 10.93 -23.94 44.56
CA GLY A 259 10.39 -22.59 44.73
C GLY A 259 11.22 -21.54 43.99
N ARG A 260 10.80 -20.27 44.06
CA ARG A 260 11.62 -19.10 43.72
C ARG A 260 12.62 -18.85 44.84
N LEU A 261 13.64 -18.02 44.60
CA LEU A 261 14.64 -17.68 45.62
C LEU A 261 14.01 -17.12 46.92
N VAL A 262 12.98 -16.27 46.82
CA VAL A 262 12.25 -15.74 47.98
C VAL A 262 11.64 -16.88 48.82
N ASP A 263 10.97 -17.83 48.15
CA ASP A 263 10.30 -18.97 48.81
C ASP A 263 11.32 -19.88 49.54
N ILE A 264 12.54 -19.97 49.02
CA ILE A 264 13.65 -20.76 49.58
C ILE A 264 14.28 -20.05 50.78
N ILE A 265 14.47 -18.73 50.70
CA ILE A 265 14.96 -17.89 51.81
C ILE A 265 14.04 -18.07 53.02
N SER A 266 12.72 -17.96 52.85
CA SER A 266 11.75 -18.15 53.92
C SER A 266 11.74 -19.57 54.48
N LYS A 267 11.73 -20.61 53.63
CA LYS A 267 11.68 -22.02 54.06
C LYS A 267 12.91 -22.50 54.82
N LEU A 268 14.07 -21.91 54.56
CA LEU A 268 15.35 -22.28 55.19
C LEU A 268 15.85 -21.27 56.22
N GLY A 269 15.08 -20.22 56.53
CA GLY A 269 15.46 -19.19 57.51
C GLY A 269 16.70 -18.38 57.11
N LEU A 270 17.03 -18.32 55.82
CA LEU A 270 18.26 -17.69 55.33
C LEU A 270 18.21 -16.17 55.51
N GLN A 271 19.33 -15.56 55.88
CA GLN A 271 19.42 -14.10 55.94
C GLN A 271 19.51 -13.50 54.53
N LYS A 272 18.47 -12.76 54.11
CA LYS A 272 18.36 -12.14 52.78
C LYS A 272 19.59 -11.29 52.42
N SER A 273 20.15 -10.58 53.41
CA SER A 273 21.38 -9.80 53.27
C SER A 273 22.59 -10.68 52.91
N SER A 274 22.82 -11.77 53.65
CA SER A 274 23.90 -12.74 53.38
C SER A 274 23.78 -13.39 52.00
N VAL A 275 22.55 -13.77 51.61
CA VAL A 275 22.25 -14.32 50.27
C VAL A 275 22.57 -13.29 49.18
N LEU A 276 22.12 -12.03 49.33
CA LEU A 276 22.40 -10.96 48.39
C LEU A 276 23.91 -10.71 48.24
N GLN A 277 24.67 -10.65 49.34
CA GLN A 277 26.12 -10.46 49.32
C GLN A 277 26.87 -11.62 48.64
N HIS A 278 26.51 -12.87 48.91
CA HIS A 278 27.09 -14.03 48.22
C HIS A 278 26.75 -14.03 46.73
N MET A 279 25.48 -13.83 46.37
CA MET A 279 25.05 -13.71 44.97
C MET A 279 25.82 -12.60 44.25
N MET A 280 25.97 -11.42 44.86
CA MET A 280 26.73 -10.30 44.30
C MET A 280 28.19 -10.70 44.06
N SER A 281 28.86 -11.31 45.04
CA SER A 281 30.25 -11.78 44.90
C SER A 281 30.43 -12.78 43.74
N VAL A 282 29.51 -13.74 43.61
CA VAL A 282 29.50 -14.70 42.50
C VAL A 282 29.26 -13.98 41.17
N ILE A 283 28.22 -13.15 41.07
CA ILE A 283 27.85 -12.41 39.84
C ILE A 283 28.99 -11.49 39.39
N GLN A 284 29.55 -10.68 40.30
CA GLN A 284 30.65 -9.75 40.04
C GLN A 284 31.83 -10.45 39.34
N SER A 285 32.26 -11.58 39.89
CA SER A 285 33.37 -12.36 39.34
C SER A 285 33.10 -13.03 37.98
N LEU A 286 31.84 -13.09 37.55
CA LEU A 286 31.41 -13.55 36.21
C LEU A 286 31.33 -12.39 35.22
N LEU A 287 30.82 -11.23 35.67
CA LEU A 287 30.80 -9.97 34.90
C LEU A 287 32.21 -9.51 34.51
N GLU A 288 33.15 -9.52 35.46
CA GLU A 288 34.57 -9.16 35.23
C GLU A 288 35.23 -10.03 34.16
N LYS A 289 34.90 -11.33 34.14
CA LYS A 289 35.41 -12.29 33.14
C LYS A 289 34.62 -12.25 31.82
N GLY A 290 33.51 -11.51 31.76
CA GLY A 290 32.63 -11.42 30.60
C GLY A 290 31.87 -12.72 30.30
N ILE A 291 31.74 -13.63 31.27
CA ILE A 291 31.04 -14.91 31.13
C ILE A 291 29.57 -14.67 31.49
N VAL A 292 28.76 -14.26 30.51
CA VAL A 292 27.38 -13.80 30.74
C VAL A 292 26.34 -14.35 29.75
N ASP A 293 26.72 -15.18 28.78
CA ASP A 293 25.80 -15.76 27.79
C ASP A 293 25.23 -17.15 28.17
N HIS A 294 25.60 -17.67 29.34
CA HIS A 294 25.10 -18.95 29.86
C HIS A 294 23.70 -18.85 30.47
N SER A 295 22.85 -19.83 30.18
CA SER A 295 21.46 -19.92 30.60
C SER A 295 21.26 -19.92 32.12
N ILE A 296 22.13 -20.62 32.85
CA ILE A 296 22.16 -20.64 34.33
C ILE A 296 22.47 -19.26 34.91
N ILE A 297 23.36 -18.48 34.28
CA ILE A 297 23.71 -17.12 34.73
C ILE A 297 22.55 -16.17 34.47
N HIS A 298 21.84 -16.29 33.33
CA HIS A 298 20.61 -15.52 33.11
C HIS A 298 19.54 -15.81 34.18
N LYS A 299 19.34 -17.07 34.55
CA LYS A 299 18.38 -17.46 35.60
C LYS A 299 18.81 -16.93 36.98
N ALA A 300 20.08 -17.07 37.36
CA ALA A 300 20.62 -16.53 38.60
C ALA A 300 20.51 -15.00 38.69
N LEU A 301 20.77 -14.27 37.59
CA LEU A 301 20.56 -12.82 37.51
C LEU A 301 19.08 -12.43 37.66
N MET A 302 18.16 -13.19 37.06
CA MET A 302 16.73 -12.92 37.23
C MET A 302 16.25 -13.16 38.67
N GLU A 303 16.73 -14.21 39.35
CA GLU A 303 16.42 -14.43 40.78
C GLU A 303 17.06 -13.36 41.67
N PHE A 304 18.31 -12.95 41.40
CA PHE A 304 18.97 -11.84 42.09
C PHE A 304 18.13 -10.56 42.04
N PHE A 305 17.60 -10.19 40.86
CA PHE A 305 16.72 -9.03 40.71
C PHE A 305 15.37 -9.16 41.46
N THR A 306 15.00 -10.33 42.00
CA THR A 306 13.81 -10.42 42.89
C THR A 306 14.11 -10.00 44.33
N ILE A 307 15.37 -10.10 44.78
CA ILE A 307 15.76 -9.80 46.17
C ILE A 307 16.65 -8.55 46.32
N ALA A 308 17.35 -8.14 45.25
CA ALA A 308 18.34 -7.06 45.27
C ALA A 308 17.72 -5.70 45.60
N ASP A 309 18.42 -4.91 46.41
CA ASP A 309 18.07 -3.52 46.68
C ASP A 309 18.32 -2.60 45.46
N LYS A 310 17.91 -1.34 45.59
CA LYS A 310 17.92 -0.33 44.52
C LYS A 310 19.33 -0.01 44.00
N SER A 311 20.35 -0.06 44.85
CA SER A 311 21.75 0.17 44.46
C SER A 311 22.35 -1.06 43.79
N SER A 312 22.29 -2.22 44.45
CA SER A 312 22.79 -3.50 43.92
C SER A 312 22.18 -3.86 42.55
N ALA A 313 20.88 -3.65 42.37
CA ALA A 313 20.21 -3.89 41.09
C ALA A 313 20.68 -2.91 40.00
N ALA A 314 20.89 -1.64 40.33
CA ALA A 314 21.38 -0.64 39.38
C ALA A 314 22.82 -0.94 38.95
N ASP A 315 23.71 -1.27 39.89
CA ASP A 315 25.13 -1.50 39.62
C ASP A 315 25.38 -2.72 38.74
N VAL A 316 24.67 -3.83 38.97
CA VAL A 316 24.73 -5.02 38.10
C VAL A 316 24.25 -4.68 36.68
N ILE A 317 23.20 -3.87 36.53
CA ILE A 317 22.72 -3.43 35.21
C ILE A 317 23.74 -2.50 34.52
N GLN A 318 24.38 -1.58 35.27
CA GLN A 318 25.42 -0.70 34.72
C GLN A 318 26.67 -1.47 34.29
N GLN A 319 27.05 -2.52 35.00
CA GLN A 319 28.19 -3.38 34.62
C GLN A 319 27.89 -4.29 33.42
N LEU A 320 26.63 -4.76 33.26
CA LEU A 320 26.21 -5.53 32.09
C LEU A 320 26.22 -4.71 30.79
N LEU A 321 25.89 -3.41 30.85
CA LEU A 321 25.71 -2.56 29.67
C LEU A 321 26.96 -2.40 28.78
N PRO A 322 28.18 -2.22 29.30
CA PRO A 322 29.42 -2.30 28.53
C PRO A 322 29.69 -3.67 27.89
N LEU A 323 29.30 -4.77 28.54
CA LEU A 323 29.54 -6.13 28.05
C LEU A 323 28.66 -6.44 26.83
N LEU A 324 27.38 -6.06 26.86
CA LEU A 324 26.42 -6.24 25.76
C LEU A 324 26.91 -5.71 24.40
N VAL A 325 27.83 -4.74 24.39
CA VAL A 325 28.34 -4.05 23.20
C VAL A 325 29.79 -4.45 22.86
N ARG A 326 30.43 -5.35 23.63
CA ARG A 326 31.78 -5.86 23.30
C ARG A 326 31.72 -6.91 22.17
N GLU A 327 32.46 -6.66 21.09
CA GLU A 327 32.85 -7.70 20.15
C GLU A 327 33.85 -8.65 20.84
N SER A 328 33.52 -9.95 20.94
CA SER A 328 34.29 -10.88 21.79
C SER A 328 35.58 -11.38 21.13
N ALA A 329 36.72 -11.04 21.75
CA ALA A 329 38.07 -11.46 21.35
C ALA A 329 38.43 -12.92 21.72
N SER A 330 37.49 -13.72 22.22
CA SER A 330 37.74 -15.09 22.72
C SER A 330 36.58 -16.05 22.48
N ALA A 331 36.59 -16.74 21.34
CA ALA A 331 35.87 -18.00 21.09
C ALA A 331 36.41 -18.62 19.79
N GLU A 332 37.02 -19.81 19.88
CA GLU A 332 37.34 -20.63 18.70
C GLU A 332 36.12 -21.51 18.38
N GLU A 333 35.13 -20.98 17.65
CA GLU A 333 34.03 -21.78 17.13
C GLU A 333 34.56 -22.80 16.11
N SER A 334 34.71 -24.06 16.55
CA SER A 334 34.85 -25.19 15.64
C SER A 334 33.45 -25.51 15.08
N PRO A 335 33.23 -25.51 13.75
CA PRO A 335 31.91 -25.73 13.17
C PRO A 335 31.43 -27.18 13.33
N TYR A 336 30.14 -27.38 13.03
CA TYR A 336 29.40 -28.66 12.96
C TYR A 336 28.91 -29.25 14.30
N PHE A 337 27.70 -28.87 14.71
CA PHE A 337 26.81 -29.83 15.40
C PHE A 337 25.31 -29.62 15.14
N SER A 338 24.86 -30.08 13.96
CA SER A 338 23.49 -30.54 13.69
C SER A 338 23.52 -31.44 12.45
N ALA A 339 22.55 -32.35 12.31
CA ALA A 339 22.44 -33.20 11.14
C ALA A 339 21.83 -32.40 9.95
N PRO A 340 22.36 -32.55 8.72
CA PRO A 340 21.75 -31.91 7.56
C PRO A 340 20.61 -32.77 7.01
N GLU A 341 19.37 -32.37 7.27
CA GLU A 341 18.28 -32.70 6.35
C GLU A 341 18.56 -32.09 4.96
N MET A 342 18.10 -32.75 3.90
CA MET A 342 18.55 -32.43 2.54
C MET A 342 17.99 -31.09 2.01
N GLN A 343 18.83 -30.06 1.95
CA GLN A 343 18.63 -28.94 1.02
C GLN A 343 19.91 -28.61 0.22
N LYS A 344 19.73 -28.32 -1.08
CA LYS A 344 20.79 -28.25 -2.08
C LYS A 344 21.67 -26.99 -1.89
N LYS A 345 22.96 -27.18 -1.60
CA LYS A 345 23.92 -26.09 -1.29
C LYS A 345 24.18 -25.15 -2.47
N ARG A 346 23.65 -23.92 -2.43
CA ARG A 346 24.22 -22.77 -3.17
C ARG A 346 25.43 -22.22 -2.40
N LYS A 347 26.57 -22.06 -3.09
CA LYS A 347 27.83 -21.56 -2.49
C LYS A 347 27.78 -20.05 -2.23
N ILE A 348 27.40 -19.63 -1.02
CA ILE A 348 27.55 -18.23 -0.56
C ILE A 348 28.86 -18.09 0.21
N LYS A 349 29.73 -17.15 -0.21
CA LYS A 349 30.99 -16.81 0.47
C LYS A 349 30.70 -15.95 1.71
N ASN A 350 30.35 -16.58 2.82
CA ASN A 350 30.09 -15.86 4.06
C ASN A 350 31.40 -15.31 4.67
N LYS A 351 31.49 -14.00 4.89
CA LYS A 351 32.50 -13.41 5.78
C LYS A 351 32.06 -13.67 7.22
N ASN A 352 32.91 -14.28 8.03
CA ASN A 352 32.64 -14.46 9.46
C ASN A 352 32.70 -13.13 10.21
N VAL A 353 31.58 -12.42 10.28
CA VAL A 353 31.33 -11.38 11.29
C VAL A 353 30.96 -12.11 12.58
N LYS A 354 31.74 -11.88 13.65
CA LYS A 354 31.44 -12.47 14.97
C LYS A 354 30.12 -11.90 15.51
N GLU A 355 29.26 -12.77 16.04
CA GLU A 355 27.97 -12.36 16.59
C GLU A 355 28.14 -11.59 17.92
N PRO A 356 27.54 -10.39 18.08
CA PRO A 356 27.66 -9.61 19.31
C PRO A 356 27.06 -10.34 20.51
N LEU A 357 27.61 -10.10 21.71
CA LEU A 357 27.21 -10.78 22.96
C LEU A 357 25.70 -10.67 23.24
N LEU A 358 25.12 -9.50 22.99
CA LEU A 358 23.68 -9.24 23.05
C LEU A 358 22.85 -10.27 22.24
N ALA A 359 23.29 -10.64 21.03
CA ALA A 359 22.61 -11.63 20.20
C ALA A 359 22.87 -13.10 20.61
N ARG A 360 23.83 -13.35 21.51
CA ARG A 360 23.98 -14.63 22.22
C ARG A 360 23.01 -14.73 23.40
N MET A 361 22.92 -13.70 24.24
CA MET A 361 22.06 -13.70 25.45
C MET A 361 20.56 -13.85 25.13
N ILE A 362 20.09 -13.16 24.06
CA ILE A 362 18.68 -13.19 23.60
C ILE A 362 18.16 -14.59 23.23
N ARG A 363 19.04 -15.59 23.03
CA ARG A 363 18.66 -16.99 22.75
C ARG A 363 17.89 -17.65 23.90
N THR A 364 17.84 -17.02 25.07
CA THR A 364 17.03 -17.47 26.22
C THR A 364 16.01 -16.41 26.62
N ARG A 365 14.85 -16.82 27.13
CA ARG A 365 13.81 -15.89 27.63
C ARG A 365 14.35 -14.97 28.72
N ASP A 366 15.16 -15.49 29.65
CA ASP A 366 15.72 -14.69 30.75
C ASP A 366 16.87 -13.77 30.29
N GLY A 367 17.70 -14.20 29.34
CA GLY A 367 18.69 -13.32 28.71
C GLY A 367 18.05 -12.17 27.91
N LEU A 368 16.89 -12.41 27.27
CA LEU A 368 16.06 -11.33 26.69
C LEU A 368 15.54 -10.37 27.77
N LYS A 369 15.00 -10.86 28.90
CA LYS A 369 14.54 -10.02 30.02
C LYS A 369 15.67 -9.11 30.52
N ILE A 370 16.86 -9.66 30.74
CA ILE A 370 18.06 -8.90 31.15
C ILE A 370 18.41 -7.84 30.11
N CYS A 371 18.44 -8.17 28.82
CA CYS A 371 18.65 -7.17 27.75
C CYS A 371 17.59 -6.06 27.74
N ILE A 372 16.32 -6.37 28.04
CA ILE A 372 15.24 -5.38 28.15
C ILE A 372 15.45 -4.47 29.38
N LEU A 373 15.77 -5.03 30.56
CA LEU A 373 16.08 -4.25 31.76
C LEU A 373 17.30 -3.34 31.54
N CYS A 374 18.37 -3.86 30.92
CA CYS A 374 19.51 -3.06 30.51
C CYS A 374 19.11 -1.90 29.57
N VAL A 375 18.27 -2.12 28.55
CA VAL A 375 17.80 -1.03 27.67
C VAL A 375 16.91 -0.03 28.41
N LYS A 376 16.07 -0.47 29.36
CA LYS A 376 15.25 0.40 30.21
C LYS A 376 16.11 1.30 31.11
N HIS A 377 17.01 0.75 31.90
CA HIS A 377 17.77 1.52 32.90
C HIS A 377 19.08 2.15 32.36
N ALA A 378 19.46 1.85 31.12
CA ALA A 378 20.58 2.51 30.42
C ALA A 378 20.39 4.03 30.29
N SER A 379 21.47 4.80 30.48
CA SER A 379 21.49 6.23 30.13
C SER A 379 21.41 6.43 28.61
N ALA A 380 21.15 7.66 28.16
CA ALA A 380 21.21 8.01 26.73
C ALA A 380 22.57 7.68 26.08
N LYS A 381 23.67 7.69 26.85
CA LYS A 381 25.02 7.32 26.40
C LYS A 381 25.16 5.81 26.20
N GLU A 382 24.56 4.99 27.07
CA GLU A 382 24.52 3.52 26.92
C GLU A 382 23.54 3.08 25.83
N ARG A 383 22.31 3.59 25.80
CA ARG A 383 21.32 3.29 24.73
C ARG A 383 21.95 3.53 23.34
N LYS A 384 22.75 4.60 23.21
CA LYS A 384 23.54 4.95 22.01
C LYS A 384 24.69 3.99 21.68
N LYS A 385 25.28 3.31 22.67
CA LYS A 385 26.22 2.19 22.44
C LYS A 385 25.46 0.95 21.96
N VAL A 386 24.37 0.57 22.64
CA VAL A 386 23.56 -0.63 22.33
C VAL A 386 23.03 -0.59 20.89
N ILE A 387 22.43 0.52 20.45
CA ILE A 387 21.92 0.66 19.07
C ILE A 387 23.07 0.56 18.04
N LYS A 388 24.26 1.07 18.35
CA LYS A 388 25.42 0.91 17.46
C LYS A 388 25.87 -0.54 17.33
N GLY A 389 25.81 -1.33 18.42
CA GLY A 389 26.11 -2.77 18.40
C GLY A 389 25.07 -3.63 17.67
N ILE A 390 23.83 -3.14 17.54
CA ILE A 390 22.74 -3.81 16.81
C ILE A 390 22.84 -3.59 15.27
N LYS A 391 23.61 -2.61 14.80
CA LYS A 391 23.73 -2.24 13.38
C LYS A 391 24.20 -3.42 12.51
N GLY A 392 23.47 -3.74 11.44
CA GLY A 392 23.78 -4.90 10.57
C GLY A 392 23.28 -6.24 11.10
N HIS A 393 22.67 -6.25 12.30
CA HIS A 393 21.97 -7.39 12.87
C HIS A 393 20.45 -7.14 12.99
N VAL A 394 19.94 -5.98 12.58
CA VAL A 394 18.51 -5.62 12.69
C VAL A 394 17.65 -6.61 11.89
N ARG A 395 18.09 -7.01 10.69
CA ARG A 395 17.41 -8.06 9.90
C ARG A 395 17.33 -9.39 10.65
N LYS A 396 18.42 -9.86 11.27
CA LYS A 396 18.43 -11.13 12.03
C LYS A 396 17.52 -11.03 13.25
N LEU A 397 17.63 -9.95 14.02
CA LEU A 397 16.85 -9.74 15.24
C LEU A 397 15.35 -9.56 14.94
N SER A 398 14.98 -8.86 13.86
CA SER A 398 13.56 -8.62 13.54
C SER A 398 12.79 -9.90 13.21
N LEU A 399 13.46 -10.87 12.56
CA LEU A 399 12.87 -12.15 12.17
C LEU A 399 12.96 -13.20 13.30
N ASP A 400 13.72 -12.92 14.37
CA ASP A 400 13.84 -13.79 15.54
C ASP A 400 12.70 -13.58 16.55
N GLN A 401 12.23 -14.66 17.17
CA GLN A 401 11.10 -14.64 18.11
C GLN A 401 11.38 -13.76 19.35
N LEU A 402 12.63 -13.74 19.82
CA LEU A 402 13.07 -13.02 21.01
C LEU A 402 13.79 -11.71 20.64
N GLY A 403 14.56 -11.71 19.55
CA GLY A 403 15.20 -10.50 19.00
C GLY A 403 14.20 -9.42 18.59
N SER A 404 13.03 -9.80 18.07
CA SER A 404 11.97 -8.87 17.70
C SER A 404 11.41 -8.13 18.91
N LEU A 405 11.32 -8.78 20.08
CA LEU A 405 10.88 -8.18 21.33
C LEU A 405 11.90 -7.16 21.87
N LEU A 406 13.21 -7.43 21.73
CA LEU A 406 14.22 -6.43 22.09
C LEU A 406 14.15 -5.19 21.17
N LEU A 407 13.94 -5.38 19.87
CA LEU A 407 13.75 -4.25 18.95
C LEU A 407 12.47 -3.46 19.27
N VAL A 408 11.39 -4.14 19.65
CA VAL A 408 10.16 -3.51 20.18
C VAL A 408 10.45 -2.68 21.43
N CYS A 409 11.27 -3.17 22.37
CA CYS A 409 11.73 -2.37 23.51
C CYS A 409 12.56 -1.16 23.09
N VAL A 410 13.53 -1.32 22.18
CA VAL A 410 14.38 -0.21 21.67
C VAL A 410 13.54 0.89 21.00
N LEU A 411 12.57 0.53 20.16
CA LEU A 411 11.64 1.46 19.51
C LEU A 411 10.75 2.21 20.52
N SER A 412 10.46 1.59 21.68
CA SER A 412 9.58 2.15 22.71
C SER A 412 10.29 3.08 23.69
N VAL A 413 11.57 2.81 23.99
CA VAL A 413 12.29 3.41 25.14
C VAL A 413 13.33 4.47 24.72
N VAL A 414 13.80 4.48 23.47
CA VAL A 414 14.92 5.36 23.08
C VAL A 414 14.46 6.75 22.62
N ASP A 415 15.09 7.79 23.17
CA ASP A 415 14.80 9.20 22.85
C ASP A 415 15.62 9.75 21.66
N ASP A 416 16.81 9.19 21.38
CA ASP A 416 17.64 9.46 20.18
C ASP A 416 17.05 8.76 18.94
N THR A 417 15.84 9.18 18.57
CA THR A 417 15.09 8.76 17.39
C THR A 417 15.88 8.95 16.11
N LYS A 418 16.74 9.98 16.01
CA LYS A 418 17.62 10.20 14.85
C LYS A 418 18.64 9.08 14.68
N LEU A 419 19.20 8.53 15.77
CA LEU A 419 20.05 7.34 15.74
C LEU A 419 19.27 6.07 15.42
N VAL A 420 18.10 5.87 16.03
CA VAL A 420 17.21 4.72 15.78
C VAL A 420 16.76 4.71 14.32
N THR A 421 16.36 5.85 13.75
CA THR A 421 16.01 5.97 12.33
C THR A 421 17.21 5.67 11.44
N LYS A 422 18.40 6.18 11.77
CA LYS A 422 19.62 5.95 10.97
C LYS A 422 20.09 4.49 10.93
N ILE A 423 19.82 3.70 11.97
CA ILE A 423 20.33 2.32 12.11
C ILE A 423 19.23 1.27 11.98
N VAL A 424 18.12 1.43 12.71
CA VAL A 424 17.03 0.44 12.79
C VAL A 424 16.01 0.66 11.68
N ILE A 425 15.39 1.85 11.60
CA ILE A 425 14.31 2.10 10.63
C ILE A 425 14.83 2.00 9.19
N ARG A 426 16.00 2.55 8.88
CA ARG A 426 16.60 2.42 7.52
C ARG A 426 16.95 0.99 7.13
N GLU A 427 17.32 0.12 8.07
CA GLU A 427 17.51 -1.31 7.75
C GLU A 427 16.14 -1.96 7.50
N MET A 428 15.15 -1.70 8.38
CA MET A 428 13.76 -2.18 8.24
C MET A 428 13.10 -1.77 6.92
N GLN A 429 13.29 -0.53 6.47
CA GLN A 429 12.77 0.01 5.21
C GLN A 429 13.16 -0.89 4.02
N THR A 430 14.45 -1.21 3.89
CA THR A 430 14.96 -2.07 2.79
C THR A 430 14.38 -3.49 2.76
N MET A 431 13.84 -3.96 3.88
CA MET A 431 13.28 -5.31 4.04
C MET A 431 11.77 -5.29 4.41
N LEU A 432 11.07 -4.17 4.22
CA LEU A 432 9.71 -3.96 4.71
C LEU A 432 8.70 -5.02 4.23
N LYS A 433 8.86 -5.51 2.99
CA LYS A 433 8.05 -6.62 2.44
C LYS A 433 8.24 -7.94 3.19
N GLU A 434 9.46 -8.22 3.64
CA GLU A 434 9.79 -9.43 4.40
C GLU A 434 9.24 -9.32 5.82
N LEU A 435 9.44 -8.17 6.48
CA LEU A 435 8.93 -7.90 7.83
C LEU A 435 7.41 -8.07 7.92
N VAL A 436 6.66 -7.50 6.99
CA VAL A 436 5.17 -7.53 7.02
C VAL A 436 4.60 -8.94 6.80
N LEU A 437 5.33 -9.82 6.13
CA LEU A 437 4.91 -11.21 5.88
C LEU A 437 5.32 -12.17 7.00
N ASP A 438 6.45 -11.92 7.67
CA ASP A 438 6.94 -12.79 8.74
C ASP A 438 6.07 -12.75 10.03
N LYS A 439 6.17 -13.80 10.86
CA LYS A 439 5.51 -13.91 12.17
C LYS A 439 6.11 -12.96 13.21
N ASN A 440 7.42 -12.75 13.18
CA ASN A 440 8.16 -11.97 14.16
C ASN A 440 8.47 -10.56 13.62
N GLY A 441 8.85 -10.44 12.34
CA GLY A 441 9.19 -9.19 11.65
C GLY A 441 8.08 -8.14 11.73
N ARG A 442 6.82 -8.55 11.70
CA ARG A 442 5.68 -7.63 11.81
C ARG A 442 5.55 -7.00 13.20
N ARG A 443 6.13 -7.57 14.26
CA ARG A 443 6.05 -7.06 15.65
C ARG A 443 6.65 -5.66 15.77
N THR A 444 7.78 -5.40 15.12
CA THR A 444 8.46 -4.10 15.16
C THR A 444 7.67 -3.02 14.42
N VAL A 445 7.01 -3.37 13.31
CA VAL A 445 6.12 -2.49 12.54
C VAL A 445 4.81 -2.24 13.32
N LEU A 446 4.23 -3.28 13.91
CA LEU A 446 3.00 -3.18 14.70
C LEU A 446 3.18 -2.38 15.99
N GLN A 447 4.34 -2.44 16.65
CA GLN A 447 4.64 -1.60 17.82
C GLN A 447 4.60 -0.11 17.50
N LEU A 448 5.01 0.29 16.29
CA LEU A 448 4.94 1.68 15.85
C LEU A 448 3.49 2.08 15.56
N LEU A 449 2.75 1.26 14.80
CA LEU A 449 1.36 1.49 14.44
C LEU A 449 0.42 1.52 15.67
N HIS A 450 0.49 0.51 16.53
CA HIS A 450 -0.31 0.37 17.74
C HIS A 450 0.52 -0.30 18.84
N PRO A 451 1.22 0.48 19.68
CA PRO A 451 2.11 -0.07 20.70
C PRO A 451 1.38 -1.00 21.67
N GLN A 452 2.07 -2.05 22.11
CA GLN A 452 1.66 -2.99 23.18
C GLN A 452 0.23 -3.56 23.04
N CYS A 453 -0.30 -3.64 21.82
CA CYS A 453 -1.64 -4.17 21.58
C CYS A 453 -1.72 -5.68 21.91
N SER A 454 -2.61 -6.08 22.82
CA SER A 454 -2.91 -7.48 23.13
C SER A 454 -3.41 -8.30 21.93
N ARG A 455 -3.91 -7.63 20.88
CA ARG A 455 -4.25 -8.28 19.60
C ARG A 455 -3.02 -8.74 18.80
N TYR A 456 -1.84 -8.18 19.07
CA TYR A 456 -0.61 -8.40 18.28
C TYR A 456 0.55 -9.00 19.08
N PHE A 457 0.49 -8.92 20.42
CA PHE A 457 1.47 -9.46 21.35
C PHE A 457 0.77 -10.41 22.34
N ALA A 458 1.34 -11.59 22.55
CA ALA A 458 0.84 -12.55 23.53
C ALA A 458 1.07 -12.04 24.97
N PRO A 459 0.29 -12.48 25.98
CA PRO A 459 0.41 -12.00 27.36
C PRO A 459 1.82 -12.12 27.94
N GLU A 460 2.55 -13.20 27.62
CA GLU A 460 3.91 -13.46 28.09
C GLU A 460 4.94 -12.53 27.42
N ASP A 461 4.69 -12.17 26.16
CA ASP A 461 5.50 -11.21 25.42
C ASP A 461 5.24 -9.78 25.90
N LEU A 462 4.00 -9.44 26.29
CA LEU A 462 3.68 -8.17 26.96
C LEU A 462 4.28 -8.10 28.36
N ALA A 463 4.16 -9.14 29.18
CA ALA A 463 4.78 -9.23 30.51
C ALA A 463 6.31 -9.09 30.44
N CYS A 464 6.95 -9.67 29.40
CA CYS A 464 8.38 -9.50 29.14
C CYS A 464 8.75 -8.05 28.76
N LEU A 465 7.84 -7.28 28.18
CA LEU A 465 8.05 -5.88 27.81
C LEU A 465 7.70 -4.91 28.96
N SER A 466 6.73 -5.23 29.81
CA SER A 466 6.39 -4.42 30.99
C SER A 466 7.38 -4.59 32.13
N LEU A 467 8.00 -5.78 32.27
CA LEU A 467 8.99 -6.16 33.31
C LEU A 467 9.82 -5.00 33.90
N SER A 468 9.70 -4.82 35.21
CA SER A 468 10.53 -3.98 36.07
C SER A 468 11.37 -4.85 37.02
N VAL A 469 12.32 -4.23 37.71
CA VAL A 469 12.92 -4.77 38.94
C VAL A 469 12.15 -4.15 40.14
N PRO A 470 11.66 -4.93 41.11
CA PRO A 470 10.83 -4.41 42.21
C PRO A 470 11.46 -3.21 42.93
N SER A 471 12.72 -3.32 43.36
CA SER A 471 13.47 -2.25 44.03
C SER A 471 13.80 -1.03 43.16
N LEU A 472 13.63 -1.12 41.83
CA LEU A 472 13.78 -0.01 40.89
C LEU A 472 12.43 0.63 40.49
N SER A 473 11.29 0.10 40.92
CA SER A 473 9.95 0.58 40.50
C SER A 473 9.25 1.51 41.50
N ALA A 474 9.77 1.68 42.72
CA ALA A 474 9.14 2.54 43.73
C ALA A 474 9.51 4.04 43.56
N GLN A 475 8.52 4.84 43.14
CA GLN A 475 8.06 5.98 43.94
C GLN A 475 6.74 5.58 44.62
N ALA A 476 6.86 4.97 45.79
CA ALA A 476 5.80 4.72 46.76
C ALA A 476 6.48 4.72 48.13
N GLU A 477 5.79 5.23 49.15
CA GLU A 477 6.35 5.42 50.49
C GLU A 477 6.30 4.13 51.31
N GLU A 478 7.03 4.11 52.43
CA GLU A 478 7.07 2.98 53.35
C GLU A 478 5.76 2.88 54.13
N THR A 479 5.16 1.70 54.14
CA THR A 479 4.16 1.28 55.14
C THR A 479 4.19 -0.24 55.22
N GLU A 480 4.05 -0.78 56.42
CA GLU A 480 4.27 -2.21 56.70
C GLU A 480 2.99 -3.05 56.62
N ASP A 481 3.20 -4.36 56.79
CA ASP A 481 2.26 -5.48 56.92
C ASP A 481 1.48 -6.02 55.70
N PRO A 482 1.27 -7.36 55.64
CA PRO A 482 0.65 -8.05 54.52
C PRO A 482 -0.83 -8.42 54.77
N MET A 483 -1.59 -8.59 53.69
CA MET A 483 -2.82 -9.40 53.74
C MET A 483 -3.01 -10.25 52.48
N GLU A 484 -3.61 -11.43 52.67
CA GLU A 484 -3.62 -12.55 51.74
C GLU A 484 -5.01 -12.74 51.11
N VAL A 485 -5.16 -12.36 49.84
CA VAL A 485 -6.29 -12.73 48.96
C VAL A 485 -5.75 -12.72 47.52
N GLY A 486 -6.05 -13.64 46.60
CA GLY A 486 -6.92 -14.81 46.63
C GLY A 486 -7.34 -15.09 45.18
N LEU A 487 -7.06 -16.29 44.65
CA LEU A 487 -7.33 -16.60 43.24
C LEU A 487 -8.75 -17.15 43.06
N GLU A 488 -9.71 -16.29 42.70
CA GLU A 488 -11.03 -16.74 42.27
C GLU A 488 -11.34 -16.41 40.80
N GLN A 489 -12.11 -17.31 40.20
CA GLN A 489 -12.61 -17.23 38.83
C GLN A 489 -14.09 -16.87 38.88
N CYS A 490 -14.60 -16.18 37.86
CA CYS A 490 -16.02 -16.22 37.54
C CYS A 490 -16.23 -16.19 36.02
N GLN A 491 -17.29 -16.86 35.58
CA GLN A 491 -17.73 -16.95 34.19
C GLN A 491 -19.17 -16.47 34.04
N ASN A 492 -19.53 -16.13 32.80
CA ASN A 492 -20.90 -16.07 32.26
C ASN A 492 -21.81 -14.92 32.72
N GLY A 493 -22.70 -14.56 31.79
CA GLY A 493 -23.61 -13.41 31.82
C GLY A 493 -23.94 -13.04 30.37
N GLU A 494 -25.20 -13.21 29.97
CA GLU A 494 -25.60 -13.22 28.55
C GLU A 494 -26.00 -11.83 28.01
N ALA A 495 -26.22 -11.73 26.70
CA ALA A 495 -26.48 -10.47 25.98
C ALA A 495 -27.97 -10.05 26.02
N PRO A 496 -28.32 -8.86 25.50
CA PRO A 496 -28.67 -8.81 24.08
C PRO A 496 -28.10 -7.60 23.30
N MET A 497 -28.32 -7.61 21.98
CA MET A 497 -27.92 -6.55 21.04
C MET A 497 -28.96 -5.42 20.95
N THR A 498 -28.49 -4.18 20.84
CA THR A 498 -29.21 -3.08 20.15
C THR A 498 -28.21 -2.19 19.42
N ASP A 499 -28.40 -1.98 18.12
CA ASP A 499 -27.60 -1.02 17.35
C ASP A 499 -27.99 0.42 17.67
N ASN A 500 -27.00 1.30 17.87
CA ASN A 500 -27.15 2.71 17.51
C ASN A 500 -25.77 3.36 17.24
N GLU A 501 -25.76 4.40 16.39
CA GLU A 501 -24.54 5.09 15.97
C GLU A 501 -24.18 6.28 16.90
N ASN A 502 -22.91 6.69 16.84
CA ASN A 502 -22.40 7.98 17.34
C ASN A 502 -22.64 8.36 18.82
N SER A 503 -21.70 8.00 19.68
CA SER A 503 -21.32 8.84 20.82
C SER A 503 -19.82 8.79 21.08
N GLU A 504 -19.19 9.94 21.31
CA GLU A 504 -17.78 10.00 21.74
C GLU A 504 -17.65 9.50 23.19
N VAL A 505 -16.93 8.40 23.40
CA VAL A 505 -16.59 7.93 24.75
C VAL A 505 -15.08 7.78 24.87
N GLY A 506 -14.48 8.59 25.74
CA GLY A 506 -13.04 8.61 25.98
C GLY A 506 -12.53 7.30 26.59
N ARG A 507 -12.01 6.40 25.74
CA ARG A 507 -11.32 5.19 26.21
C ARG A 507 -10.03 5.59 26.93
N LYS A 508 -10.08 5.69 28.26
CA LYS A 508 -8.96 6.01 29.16
C LYS A 508 -7.69 5.28 28.70
N SER A 509 -6.69 6.03 28.23
CA SER A 509 -5.39 5.45 27.94
C SER A 509 -4.74 5.06 29.26
N VAL A 510 -4.47 3.77 29.46
CA VAL A 510 -3.65 3.30 30.58
C VAL A 510 -2.29 3.98 30.46
N GLN A 511 -2.02 4.95 31.34
CA GLN A 511 -0.68 5.52 31.48
C GLN A 511 0.19 4.41 32.08
N LEU A 512 1.27 4.09 31.38
CA LEU A 512 2.18 2.99 31.72
C LEU A 512 3.61 3.50 31.56
N ASP A 513 4.46 3.27 32.56
CA ASP A 513 5.72 4.01 32.72
C ASP A 513 6.69 3.90 31.56
N THR A 514 6.73 4.95 30.72
CA THR A 514 7.72 5.04 29.65
C THR A 514 9.04 5.57 30.20
N VAL A 515 10.00 4.65 30.39
CA VAL A 515 11.38 4.93 30.87
C VAL A 515 12.25 5.74 29.88
N GLY A 516 11.64 6.53 28.99
CA GLY A 516 12.31 7.46 28.06
C GLY A 516 11.69 8.85 28.21
N LYS A 517 12.53 9.89 28.25
CA LYS A 517 12.11 11.27 28.58
C LYS A 517 11.29 11.95 27.48
N LYS A 518 11.25 11.37 26.26
CA LYS A 518 10.39 11.83 25.17
C LYS A 518 8.99 11.21 25.29
N ASP A 519 7.96 12.00 25.02
CA ASP A 519 6.59 11.51 24.87
C ASP A 519 6.51 10.33 23.85
N SER A 520 5.66 9.36 24.18
CA SER A 520 5.41 8.14 23.42
C SER A 520 4.76 8.40 22.06
N PHE A 521 3.86 9.39 21.95
CA PHE A 521 3.27 9.75 20.66
C PHE A 521 4.31 10.40 19.74
N ARG A 522 5.02 11.42 20.23
CA ARG A 522 6.11 12.11 19.53
C ARG A 522 7.23 11.16 19.11
N ARG A 523 7.67 10.24 19.98
CA ARG A 523 8.66 9.21 19.63
C ARG A 523 8.19 8.37 18.42
N ARG A 524 6.91 7.98 18.37
CA ARG A 524 6.34 7.23 17.23
C ARG A 524 6.22 8.09 15.97
N CYS A 525 5.80 9.35 16.06
CA CYS A 525 5.75 10.28 14.92
C CYS A 525 7.13 10.47 14.27
N GLU A 526 8.17 10.71 15.07
CA GLU A 526 9.56 10.84 14.60
C GLU A 526 10.11 9.53 13.98
N LEU A 527 9.68 8.36 14.46
CA LEU A 527 10.12 7.05 13.94
C LEU A 527 9.30 6.53 12.75
N MET A 528 8.07 7.01 12.54
CA MET A 528 7.17 6.57 11.46
C MET A 528 7.04 7.58 10.31
N VAL A 529 6.83 8.85 10.65
CA VAL A 529 6.44 9.89 9.68
C VAL A 529 7.68 10.62 9.21
N GLU A 530 8.45 11.22 10.12
CA GLU A 530 9.71 11.92 9.79
C GLU A 530 10.80 10.99 9.21
N SER A 531 10.66 9.67 9.40
CA SER A 531 11.54 8.65 8.83
C SER A 531 11.19 8.23 7.38
N GLY A 532 10.00 8.61 6.89
CA GLY A 532 9.43 8.13 5.62
C GLY A 532 8.88 6.69 5.66
N LEU A 533 8.94 5.98 6.79
CA LEU A 533 8.46 4.59 6.90
C LEU A 533 6.95 4.48 6.62
N ALA A 534 6.16 5.46 7.06
CA ALA A 534 4.72 5.52 6.78
C ALA A 534 4.41 5.66 5.28
N GLU A 535 5.19 6.47 4.57
CA GLU A 535 5.06 6.65 3.11
C GLU A 535 5.43 5.36 2.36
N GLU A 536 6.50 4.68 2.77
CA GLU A 536 6.93 3.44 2.13
C GLU A 536 5.96 2.28 2.38
N MET A 537 5.34 2.21 3.57
CA MET A 537 4.20 1.31 3.82
C MET A 537 3.02 1.63 2.92
N ALA A 538 2.68 2.92 2.73
CA ALA A 538 1.58 3.34 1.87
C ALA A 538 1.85 3.05 0.38
N GLU A 539 3.04 3.38 -0.15
CA GLU A 539 3.43 3.07 -1.53
C GLU A 539 3.51 1.56 -1.76
N THR A 540 3.97 0.76 -0.78
CA THR A 540 3.96 -0.71 -0.87
C THR A 540 2.53 -1.27 -0.93
N ARG A 541 1.60 -0.71 -0.13
CA ARG A 541 0.17 -1.05 -0.18
C ARG A 541 -0.48 -0.67 -1.52
N LYS A 542 -0.17 0.50 -2.09
CA LYS A 542 -0.64 0.92 -3.42
C LYS A 542 -0.14 -0.01 -4.52
N LYS A 543 1.17 -0.31 -4.53
CA LYS A 543 1.81 -1.26 -5.47
C LYS A 543 1.21 -2.67 -5.41
N LYS A 544 0.73 -3.13 -4.24
CA LYS A 544 0.00 -4.41 -4.13
C LYS A 544 -1.46 -4.32 -4.61
N ARG A 545 -2.14 -3.16 -4.50
CA ARG A 545 -3.53 -2.96 -4.93
C ARG A 545 -3.69 -2.67 -6.43
N LYS A 546 -2.66 -2.15 -7.11
CA LYS A 546 -2.71 -1.75 -8.51
C LYS A 546 -1.46 -2.26 -9.26
N PRO A 547 -1.57 -3.25 -10.17
CA PRO A 547 -0.39 -3.84 -10.83
C PRO A 547 0.39 -2.81 -11.67
N ASN A 548 -0.32 -1.89 -12.34
CA ASN A 548 0.29 -0.83 -13.16
C ASN A 548 0.54 0.50 -12.40
N TYR A 549 0.53 0.53 -11.05
CA TYR A 549 0.62 1.80 -10.28
C TYR A 549 1.82 2.68 -10.64
N ASN A 550 3.01 2.10 -10.87
CA ASN A 550 4.19 2.86 -11.25
C ASN A 550 4.00 3.51 -12.64
N LEU A 551 3.45 2.76 -13.60
CA LEU A 551 3.16 3.23 -14.94
C LEU A 551 2.08 4.33 -14.94
N GLU A 552 1.00 4.17 -14.17
CA GLU A 552 0.00 5.25 -13.97
C GLU A 552 0.65 6.53 -13.42
N LYS A 553 1.60 6.42 -12.49
CA LYS A 553 2.30 7.55 -11.86
C LYS A 553 3.24 8.27 -12.84
N GLU A 554 3.96 7.51 -13.68
CA GLU A 554 4.78 8.08 -14.76
C GLU A 554 3.91 8.77 -15.83
N LEU A 555 2.85 8.11 -16.30
CA LEU A 555 1.92 8.65 -17.30
C LEU A 555 1.21 9.92 -16.80
N ALA A 556 0.84 9.98 -15.52
CA ALA A 556 0.29 11.19 -14.91
C ALA A 556 1.31 12.35 -14.90
N SER A 557 2.60 12.07 -14.68
CA SER A 557 3.66 13.09 -14.73
C SER A 557 3.89 13.59 -16.16
N LEU A 558 3.85 12.72 -17.18
CA LEU A 558 3.89 13.14 -18.58
C LEU A 558 2.64 13.93 -18.97
N TRP A 559 1.46 13.53 -18.51
CA TRP A 559 0.21 14.22 -18.77
C TRP A 559 0.17 15.65 -18.22
N GLU A 560 0.68 15.85 -17.00
CA GLU A 560 0.75 17.19 -16.41
C GLU A 560 1.73 18.11 -17.18
N LYS A 561 2.78 17.56 -17.80
CA LYS A 561 3.60 18.31 -18.78
C LYS A 561 2.81 18.61 -20.06
N MET A 562 2.16 17.61 -20.68
CA MET A 562 1.46 17.75 -21.97
C MET A 562 0.35 18.81 -21.97
N ARG A 563 -0.34 18.98 -20.83
CA ARG A 563 -1.44 19.95 -20.66
C ARG A 563 -1.03 21.37 -20.33
N CYS A 564 0.25 21.65 -20.07
CA CYS A 564 0.73 23.00 -19.83
C CYS A 564 0.61 23.87 -21.09
N TYR A 565 0.06 25.09 -20.94
CA TYR A 565 -0.16 26.02 -22.05
C TYR A 565 1.13 26.40 -22.77
N ASN A 566 2.23 26.55 -22.03
CA ASN A 566 3.53 27.02 -22.56
C ASN A 566 4.30 25.96 -23.38
N VAL A 567 3.74 24.75 -23.59
CA VAL A 567 4.41 23.68 -24.34
C VAL A 567 4.15 23.85 -25.85
N GLY A 568 5.21 24.03 -26.63
CA GLY A 568 5.16 24.13 -28.08
C GLY A 568 4.67 22.84 -28.77
N LYS A 569 4.25 22.94 -30.04
CA LYS A 569 3.67 21.81 -30.79
C LYS A 569 4.60 20.61 -30.85
N GLN A 570 5.89 20.83 -31.15
CA GLN A 570 6.91 19.78 -31.26
C GLN A 570 7.11 19.03 -29.94
N ALA A 571 7.42 19.74 -28.85
CA ALA A 571 7.63 19.17 -27.52
C ALA A 571 6.37 18.46 -26.96
N ARG A 572 5.16 18.89 -27.36
CA ARG A 572 3.93 18.15 -27.03
C ARG A 572 3.85 16.83 -27.79
N SER A 573 4.26 16.79 -29.05
CA SER A 573 4.35 15.54 -29.84
C SER A 573 5.34 14.56 -29.22
N GLU A 574 6.54 15.02 -28.86
CA GLU A 574 7.57 14.20 -28.21
C GLU A 574 7.08 13.55 -26.89
N LEU A 575 6.41 14.33 -26.03
CA LEU A 575 5.78 13.83 -24.80
C LEU A 575 4.63 12.84 -25.06
N VAL A 576 3.89 13.01 -26.16
CA VAL A 576 2.84 12.09 -26.58
C VAL A 576 3.44 10.76 -27.05
N SER A 577 4.47 10.78 -27.89
CA SER A 577 5.16 9.57 -28.35
C SER A 577 5.89 8.84 -27.22
N GLU A 578 6.49 9.57 -26.25
CA GLU A 578 7.05 8.96 -25.02
C GLU A 578 5.95 8.22 -24.23
N ALA A 579 4.79 8.87 -24.05
CA ALA A 579 3.66 8.28 -23.36
C ALA A 579 3.11 7.06 -24.11
N LEU A 580 2.87 7.15 -25.41
CA LEU A 580 2.40 6.04 -26.24
C LEU A 580 3.36 4.84 -26.22
N CYS A 581 4.67 5.08 -26.31
CA CYS A 581 5.70 4.05 -26.18
C CYS A 581 5.63 3.34 -24.81
N LYS A 582 5.49 4.08 -23.71
CA LYS A 582 5.29 3.53 -22.35
C LYS A 582 3.98 2.76 -22.18
N MET A 583 2.96 3.04 -23.00
CA MET A 583 1.64 2.38 -22.96
C MET A 583 1.53 1.17 -23.91
N ASN A 584 2.54 0.93 -24.75
CA ASN A 584 2.51 -0.13 -25.76
C ASN A 584 2.28 -1.52 -25.13
N GLY A 585 1.49 -2.36 -25.80
CA GLY A 585 1.04 -3.66 -25.29
C GLY A 585 0.07 -3.60 -24.09
N LYS A 586 -0.30 -2.41 -23.58
CA LYS A 586 -1.13 -2.25 -22.36
C LYS A 586 -2.35 -1.35 -22.52
N PHE A 587 -2.64 -0.87 -23.72
CA PHE A 587 -3.72 0.10 -23.99
C PHE A 587 -5.09 -0.31 -23.38
N VAL A 588 -5.45 -1.60 -23.40
CA VAL A 588 -6.72 -2.11 -22.85
C VAL A 588 -6.79 -2.01 -21.31
N GLU A 589 -5.69 -2.33 -20.61
CA GLU A 589 -5.59 -2.19 -19.15
C GLU A 589 -5.67 -0.71 -18.73
N ILE A 590 -5.04 0.15 -19.53
CA ILE A 590 -4.90 1.59 -19.35
C ILE A 590 -6.23 2.32 -19.59
N ALA A 591 -6.97 1.95 -20.64
CA ALA A 591 -8.30 2.47 -20.95
C ALA A 591 -9.30 2.23 -19.81
N GLY A 592 -9.11 1.18 -19.00
CA GLY A 592 -9.92 0.93 -17.81
C GLY A 592 -9.68 1.87 -16.62
N SER A 593 -8.57 2.62 -16.59
CA SER A 593 -8.17 3.44 -15.43
C SER A 593 -8.62 4.90 -15.53
N HIS A 594 -9.23 5.42 -14.46
CA HIS A 594 -9.72 6.81 -14.34
C HIS A 594 -8.67 7.88 -14.71
N VAL A 595 -7.40 7.64 -14.38
CA VAL A 595 -6.30 8.59 -14.70
C VAL A 595 -5.72 8.25 -16.08
N ALA A 596 -5.32 7.00 -16.29
CA ALA A 596 -4.57 6.62 -17.49
C ALA A 596 -5.42 6.73 -18.78
N ALA A 597 -6.75 6.54 -18.71
CA ALA A 597 -7.64 6.79 -19.82
C ALA A 597 -7.72 8.28 -20.23
N ARG A 598 -7.53 9.24 -19.30
CA ARG A 598 -7.40 10.67 -19.65
C ARG A 598 -6.07 10.99 -20.30
N VAL A 599 -4.99 10.33 -19.88
CA VAL A 599 -3.69 10.45 -20.56
C VAL A 599 -3.81 9.94 -21.99
N LEU A 600 -4.39 8.76 -22.20
CA LEU A 600 -4.57 8.16 -23.52
C LEU A 600 -5.53 8.98 -24.42
N GLN A 601 -6.61 9.56 -23.88
CA GLN A 601 -7.45 10.55 -24.60
C GLN A 601 -6.65 11.78 -25.05
N THR A 602 -5.70 12.23 -24.21
CA THR A 602 -4.84 13.38 -24.52
C THR A 602 -3.80 13.03 -25.58
N CYS A 603 -3.23 11.82 -25.53
CA CYS A 603 -2.39 11.29 -26.60
C CYS A 603 -3.16 11.24 -27.93
N VAL A 604 -4.33 10.57 -27.98
CA VAL A 604 -5.18 10.46 -29.19
C VAL A 604 -5.50 11.83 -29.81
N LYS A 605 -5.70 12.88 -28.99
CA LYS A 605 -5.95 14.25 -29.46
C LYS A 605 -4.74 14.92 -30.14
N TYR A 606 -3.51 14.57 -29.78
CA TYR A 606 -2.29 15.31 -30.16
C TYR A 606 -1.22 14.50 -30.92
N CYS A 607 -1.37 13.18 -31.01
CA CYS A 607 -0.51 12.27 -31.77
C CYS A 607 -0.67 12.42 -33.30
N THR A 608 0.21 11.77 -34.07
CA THR A 608 0.08 11.69 -35.53
C THR A 608 -1.11 10.83 -35.97
N GLN A 609 -1.35 10.70 -37.29
CA GLN A 609 -2.42 9.82 -37.77
C GLN A 609 -2.03 8.35 -37.65
N GLU A 610 -0.78 8.04 -37.94
CA GLU A 610 -0.18 6.70 -37.83
C GLU A 610 -0.20 6.23 -36.36
N GLU A 611 0.11 7.12 -35.42
CA GLU A 611 -0.02 6.87 -33.98
C GLU A 611 -1.49 6.66 -33.55
N ARG A 612 -2.46 7.41 -34.09
CA ARG A 612 -3.89 7.17 -33.84
C ARG A 612 -4.34 5.81 -34.35
N ASP A 613 -3.97 5.46 -35.57
CA ASP A 613 -4.38 4.21 -36.21
C ASP A 613 -3.76 3.00 -35.49
N ALA A 614 -2.48 3.09 -35.06
CA ALA A 614 -1.86 2.07 -34.21
C ALA A 614 -2.59 1.91 -32.86
N VAL A 615 -3.03 2.99 -32.21
CA VAL A 615 -3.82 2.93 -30.97
C VAL A 615 -5.23 2.38 -31.23
N PHE A 616 -5.84 2.70 -32.37
CA PHE A 616 -7.15 2.15 -32.75
C PHE A 616 -7.05 0.63 -32.94
N GLU A 617 -6.12 0.14 -33.76
CA GLU A 617 -5.93 -1.29 -34.01
C GLU A 617 -5.57 -2.07 -32.72
N ALA A 618 -4.73 -1.51 -31.86
CA ALA A 618 -4.39 -2.14 -30.58
C ALA A 618 -5.56 -2.22 -29.58
N LEU A 619 -6.56 -1.34 -29.72
CA LEU A 619 -7.80 -1.36 -28.92
C LEU A 619 -8.95 -2.10 -29.61
N ARG A 620 -8.88 -2.30 -30.94
CA ARG A 620 -9.96 -2.78 -31.82
C ARG A 620 -10.70 -4.01 -31.30
N PRO A 621 -10.06 -5.10 -30.84
CA PRO A 621 -10.76 -6.28 -30.33
C PRO A 621 -11.56 -6.03 -29.03
N HIS A 622 -11.36 -4.88 -28.39
CA HIS A 622 -11.92 -4.54 -27.07
C HIS A 622 -12.80 -3.28 -27.09
N LEU A 623 -12.95 -2.57 -28.21
CA LEU A 623 -13.73 -1.30 -28.27
C LEU A 623 -15.18 -1.47 -27.81
N LEU A 624 -15.83 -2.58 -28.16
CA LEU A 624 -17.18 -2.91 -27.71
C LEU A 624 -17.26 -3.08 -26.17
N PRO A 625 -16.49 -3.96 -25.51
CA PRO A 625 -16.36 -3.98 -24.04
C PRO A 625 -15.92 -2.66 -23.38
N LEU A 626 -15.10 -1.85 -24.05
CA LEU A 626 -14.66 -0.54 -23.52
C LEU A 626 -15.78 0.51 -23.57
N SER A 627 -16.70 0.43 -24.55
CA SER A 627 -17.87 1.31 -24.66
C SER A 627 -18.80 1.25 -23.43
N GLN A 628 -18.76 0.15 -22.67
CA GLN A 628 -19.54 -0.03 -21.44
C GLN A 628 -18.82 0.49 -20.18
N LYS A 629 -17.51 0.79 -20.21
CA LYS A 629 -16.76 1.17 -18.99
C LYS A 629 -16.80 2.67 -18.73
N LYS A 630 -17.20 3.07 -17.51
CA LYS A 630 -17.36 4.47 -17.03
C LYS A 630 -16.23 5.44 -17.41
N TYR A 631 -14.99 4.97 -17.54
CA TYR A 631 -13.84 5.82 -17.92
C TYR A 631 -13.38 5.66 -19.38
N ALA A 632 -13.59 4.48 -19.98
CA ALA A 632 -13.16 4.20 -21.35
C ALA A 632 -14.15 4.74 -22.39
N VAL A 633 -15.42 4.94 -22.03
CA VAL A 633 -16.46 5.53 -22.88
C VAL A 633 -16.00 6.83 -23.57
N HIS A 634 -15.30 7.71 -22.85
CA HIS A 634 -14.78 8.97 -23.37
C HIS A 634 -13.58 8.76 -24.32
N LEU A 635 -12.78 7.71 -24.10
CA LEU A 635 -11.70 7.32 -25.02
C LEU A 635 -12.27 6.73 -26.31
N VAL A 636 -13.31 5.89 -26.24
CA VAL A 636 -13.98 5.34 -27.43
C VAL A 636 -14.55 6.47 -28.28
N LYS A 637 -15.27 7.44 -27.68
CA LYS A 637 -15.69 8.65 -28.40
C LYS A 637 -14.50 9.38 -29.03
N LYS A 638 -13.48 9.73 -28.25
CA LYS A 638 -12.30 10.47 -28.71
C LYS A 638 -11.49 9.76 -29.82
N LEU A 639 -11.60 8.43 -29.94
CA LEU A 639 -11.08 7.67 -31.09
C LEU A 639 -11.97 7.81 -32.32
N LEU A 640 -13.30 7.72 -32.15
CA LEU A 640 -14.28 7.90 -33.23
C LEU A 640 -14.26 9.32 -33.82
N ASP A 641 -13.97 10.35 -33.02
CA ASP A 641 -13.73 11.74 -33.48
C ASP A 641 -12.67 11.85 -34.59
N HIS A 642 -11.74 10.87 -34.66
CA HIS A 642 -10.60 10.85 -35.57
C HIS A 642 -10.53 9.55 -36.40
N ALA A 643 -11.58 8.73 -36.37
CA ALA A 643 -11.62 7.48 -37.11
C ALA A 643 -11.79 7.73 -38.61
N SER A 644 -11.04 7.02 -39.42
CA SER A 644 -11.28 6.92 -40.86
C SER A 644 -12.66 6.32 -41.15
N LYS A 645 -13.23 6.60 -42.33
CA LYS A 645 -14.54 6.05 -42.75
C LYS A 645 -14.60 4.52 -42.58
N LYS A 646 -13.52 3.80 -42.92
CA LYS A 646 -13.40 2.34 -42.77
C LYS A 646 -13.40 1.87 -41.31
N GLN A 647 -12.79 2.63 -40.39
CA GLN A 647 -12.79 2.31 -38.96
C GLN A 647 -14.16 2.56 -38.32
N LEU A 648 -14.85 3.65 -38.71
CA LEU A 648 -16.22 3.93 -38.27
C LEU A 648 -17.21 2.88 -38.80
N GLU A 649 -17.12 2.56 -40.09
CA GLU A 649 -17.91 1.50 -40.75
C GLU A 649 -17.69 0.14 -40.08
N TRP A 650 -16.42 -0.27 -39.86
CA TRP A 650 -16.12 -1.48 -39.11
C TRP A 650 -16.68 -1.45 -37.68
N PHE A 651 -16.62 -0.29 -36.99
CA PHE A 651 -17.15 -0.20 -35.63
C PHE A 651 -18.68 -0.35 -35.62
N ILE A 652 -19.39 0.27 -36.56
CA ILE A 652 -20.84 0.10 -36.75
C ILE A 652 -21.17 -1.38 -37.01
N SER A 653 -20.44 -2.05 -37.89
CA SER A 653 -20.59 -3.50 -38.11
C SER A 653 -20.28 -4.35 -36.87
N SER A 654 -19.43 -3.86 -35.94
CA SER A 654 -19.15 -4.51 -34.65
C SER A 654 -20.19 -4.23 -33.55
N LEU A 655 -21.11 -3.29 -33.77
CA LEU A 655 -22.26 -3.02 -32.89
C LEU A 655 -23.47 -3.88 -33.25
N HIS A 656 -23.46 -4.55 -34.41
CA HIS A 656 -24.57 -5.37 -34.88
C HIS A 656 -24.83 -6.57 -33.96
N GLY A 657 -26.10 -6.73 -33.55
CA GLY A 657 -26.54 -7.66 -32.50
C GLY A 657 -26.33 -7.16 -31.08
N HIS A 658 -25.90 -5.90 -30.91
CA HIS A 658 -25.58 -5.31 -29.61
C HIS A 658 -26.19 -3.91 -29.40
N VAL A 659 -26.89 -3.32 -30.38
CA VAL A 659 -27.38 -1.93 -30.31
C VAL A 659 -28.40 -1.78 -29.18
N THR A 660 -29.41 -2.65 -29.13
CA THR A 660 -30.47 -2.62 -28.10
C THR A 660 -29.92 -2.87 -26.69
N SER A 661 -28.97 -3.80 -26.56
CA SER A 661 -28.28 -4.10 -25.29
C SER A 661 -27.46 -2.91 -24.80
N LEU A 662 -26.70 -2.26 -25.68
CA LEU A 662 -25.92 -1.07 -25.36
C LEU A 662 -26.79 0.15 -25.04
N LEU A 663 -27.91 0.36 -25.75
CA LEU A 663 -28.89 1.40 -25.42
C LEU A 663 -29.46 1.21 -24.01
N ARG A 664 -29.73 -0.03 -23.59
CA ARG A 664 -30.19 -0.34 -22.22
C ARG A 664 -29.08 -0.18 -21.16
N HIS A 665 -27.81 -0.06 -21.53
CA HIS A 665 -26.66 0.09 -20.63
C HIS A 665 -26.38 1.56 -20.28
N SER A 666 -26.26 1.87 -18.98
CA SER A 666 -26.18 3.24 -18.43
C SER A 666 -25.01 4.09 -18.93
N VAL A 667 -23.94 3.46 -19.42
CA VAL A 667 -22.78 4.12 -20.06
C VAL A 667 -22.74 3.86 -21.57
N GLY A 668 -23.38 2.77 -22.04
CA GLY A 668 -23.26 2.30 -23.42
C GLY A 668 -24.14 3.07 -24.41
N SER A 669 -25.32 3.52 -23.95
CA SER A 669 -26.26 4.32 -24.73
C SER A 669 -25.62 5.57 -25.30
N ALA A 670 -24.73 6.18 -24.52
CA ALA A 670 -23.98 7.37 -24.89
C ALA A 670 -22.98 7.11 -26.04
N VAL A 671 -22.52 5.86 -26.26
CA VAL A 671 -21.71 5.51 -27.44
C VAL A 671 -22.59 5.28 -28.67
N ILE A 672 -23.68 4.51 -28.54
CA ILE A 672 -24.61 4.24 -29.66
C ILE A 672 -25.11 5.54 -30.28
N ASP A 673 -25.57 6.49 -29.46
CA ASP A 673 -26.04 7.78 -29.92
C ASP A 673 -24.93 8.63 -30.57
N TYR A 674 -23.70 8.56 -30.05
CA TYR A 674 -22.56 9.26 -30.64
C TYR A 674 -22.19 8.69 -32.02
N VAL A 675 -22.21 7.36 -32.17
CA VAL A 675 -22.05 6.69 -33.46
C VAL A 675 -23.21 7.04 -34.41
N PHE A 676 -24.45 7.06 -33.91
CA PHE A 676 -25.61 7.48 -34.68
C PHE A 676 -25.51 8.94 -35.15
N HIS A 677 -24.89 9.84 -34.40
CA HIS A 677 -24.59 11.20 -34.85
C HIS A 677 -23.54 11.23 -35.98
N LEU A 678 -22.49 10.41 -35.91
CA LEU A 678 -21.44 10.31 -36.94
C LEU A 678 -21.88 9.52 -38.20
N ALA A 679 -22.88 8.66 -38.07
CA ALA A 679 -23.34 7.75 -39.12
C ALA A 679 -23.99 8.47 -40.32
N ASN A 680 -23.75 7.97 -41.53
CA ASN A 680 -24.47 8.35 -42.75
C ASN A 680 -25.90 7.75 -42.79
N GLY A 681 -26.63 7.97 -43.88
CA GLY A 681 -28.03 7.51 -44.02
C GLY A 681 -28.21 5.98 -43.88
N SER A 682 -27.44 5.19 -44.65
CA SER A 682 -27.54 3.72 -44.58
C SER A 682 -27.00 3.17 -43.25
N GLN A 683 -25.94 3.75 -42.71
CA GLN A 683 -25.41 3.40 -41.39
C GLN A 683 -26.41 3.68 -40.26
N LYS A 684 -27.19 4.76 -40.34
CA LYS A 684 -28.31 5.03 -39.42
C LYS A 684 -29.39 3.97 -39.54
N GLN A 685 -29.70 3.52 -40.76
CA GLN A 685 -30.66 2.45 -40.99
C GLN A 685 -30.20 1.13 -40.36
N ILE A 686 -28.92 0.75 -40.50
CA ILE A 686 -28.33 -0.44 -39.87
C ILE A 686 -28.53 -0.42 -38.34
N LEU A 687 -28.25 0.72 -37.70
CA LEU A 687 -28.43 0.88 -36.25
C LEU A 687 -29.91 0.85 -35.81
N LEU A 688 -30.84 1.20 -36.70
CA LEU A 688 -32.28 1.21 -36.41
C LEU A 688 -32.95 -0.15 -36.63
N MET A 689 -32.43 -1.03 -37.49
CA MET A 689 -33.06 -2.34 -37.76
C MET A 689 -33.29 -3.18 -36.48
N GLU A 690 -32.32 -3.21 -35.57
CA GLU A 690 -32.43 -3.90 -34.27
C GLU A 690 -33.48 -3.29 -33.33
N MET A 691 -33.86 -2.02 -33.54
CA MET A 691 -34.95 -1.37 -32.82
C MET A 691 -36.33 -1.71 -33.39
N TYR A 692 -36.41 -2.27 -34.61
CA TYR A 692 -37.68 -2.57 -35.31
C TYR A 692 -38.11 -4.04 -35.20
N SER A 693 -37.20 -5.01 -35.26
CA SER A 693 -37.49 -6.42 -34.94
C SER A 693 -36.22 -7.16 -34.50
N THR A 694 -36.37 -8.20 -33.67
CA THR A 694 -35.31 -9.20 -33.41
C THR A 694 -34.96 -10.03 -34.65
N GLU A 695 -35.90 -10.25 -35.57
CA GLU A 695 -35.67 -11.04 -36.78
C GLU A 695 -34.70 -10.32 -37.73
N LEU A 696 -34.80 -8.99 -37.80
CA LEU A 696 -33.89 -8.13 -38.56
C LEU A 696 -32.45 -8.13 -38.01
N GLN A 697 -32.22 -8.68 -36.81
CA GLN A 697 -30.88 -8.94 -36.27
C GLN A 697 -30.16 -10.10 -36.99
N LEU A 698 -30.89 -10.97 -37.69
CA LEU A 698 -30.34 -12.16 -38.35
C LEU A 698 -29.94 -11.91 -39.82
N PHE A 699 -30.59 -10.96 -40.50
CA PHE A 699 -30.42 -10.72 -41.94
C PHE A 699 -29.36 -9.65 -42.25
N LYS A 700 -28.08 -10.04 -42.27
CA LYS A 700 -26.96 -9.14 -42.62
C LYS A 700 -27.05 -8.56 -44.05
N ASP A 701 -27.54 -9.36 -44.99
CA ASP A 701 -27.57 -8.98 -46.41
C ASP A 701 -28.70 -8.00 -46.76
N LEU A 702 -29.63 -7.79 -45.81
CA LEU A 702 -30.75 -6.85 -45.93
C LEU A 702 -30.32 -5.37 -45.89
N THR A 703 -29.05 -5.13 -45.57
CA THR A 703 -28.40 -3.81 -45.66
C THR A 703 -28.41 -3.19 -47.06
N LEU A 704 -28.73 -3.97 -48.10
CA LEU A 704 -28.94 -3.51 -49.48
C LEU A 704 -30.30 -2.83 -49.72
N THR A 705 -31.31 -2.96 -48.85
CA THR A 705 -32.60 -2.28 -49.06
C THR A 705 -32.50 -0.79 -48.75
N ASN A 706 -32.20 0.01 -49.78
CA ASN A 706 -31.99 1.47 -49.70
C ASN A 706 -33.30 2.28 -49.49
N SER A 707 -34.25 1.73 -48.71
CA SER A 707 -35.55 2.32 -48.37
C SER A 707 -35.51 3.01 -47.01
N GLY A 708 -35.64 4.34 -46.99
CA GLY A 708 -35.41 5.18 -45.81
C GLY A 708 -36.60 5.38 -44.85
N ARG A 709 -37.62 4.51 -44.87
CA ARG A 709 -38.78 4.56 -43.96
C ARG A 709 -39.19 3.15 -43.53
N LEU A 710 -39.56 2.99 -42.26
CA LEU A 710 -40.07 1.75 -41.69
C LEU A 710 -41.27 1.16 -42.45
N VAL A 711 -42.17 2.00 -42.96
CA VAL A 711 -43.32 1.58 -43.79
C VAL A 711 -42.85 0.80 -45.03
N ASP A 712 -41.84 1.32 -45.73
CA ASP A 712 -41.32 0.72 -46.96
C ASP A 712 -40.59 -0.62 -46.68
N ILE A 713 -40.00 -0.74 -45.49
CA ILE A 713 -39.32 -1.95 -45.01
C ILE A 713 -40.33 -3.03 -44.63
N ILE A 714 -41.39 -2.66 -43.89
CA ILE A 714 -42.49 -3.54 -43.52
C ILE A 714 -43.13 -4.15 -44.76
N SER A 715 -43.50 -3.33 -45.75
CA SER A 715 -44.15 -3.80 -46.98
C SER A 715 -43.23 -4.70 -47.83
N LYS A 716 -41.92 -4.44 -47.89
CA LYS A 716 -40.97 -5.26 -48.65
C LYS A 716 -40.66 -6.62 -48.02
N LEU A 717 -40.88 -6.76 -46.71
CA LEU A 717 -40.49 -7.94 -45.93
C LEU A 717 -41.68 -8.73 -45.37
N GLY A 718 -42.92 -8.28 -45.60
CA GLY A 718 -44.13 -8.93 -45.07
C GLY A 718 -44.23 -8.88 -43.54
N LEU A 719 -43.55 -7.94 -42.88
CA LEU A 719 -43.53 -7.86 -41.42
C LEU A 719 -44.91 -7.49 -40.86
N GLN A 720 -45.31 -8.13 -39.76
CA GLN A 720 -46.54 -7.77 -39.06
C GLN A 720 -46.35 -6.45 -38.31
N LYS A 721 -47.16 -5.43 -38.66
CA LYS A 721 -47.11 -4.08 -38.05
C LYS A 721 -47.22 -4.15 -36.52
N SER A 722 -48.10 -5.00 -36.01
CA SER A 722 -48.29 -5.26 -34.57
C SER A 722 -47.01 -5.76 -33.89
N SER A 723 -46.33 -6.75 -34.45
CA SER A 723 -45.06 -7.28 -33.93
C SER A 723 -43.96 -6.21 -33.89
N VAL A 724 -43.86 -5.39 -34.93
CA VAL A 724 -42.89 -4.27 -34.99
C VAL A 724 -43.18 -3.20 -33.93
N LEU A 725 -44.45 -2.79 -33.78
CA LEU A 725 -44.88 -1.85 -32.73
C LEU A 725 -44.54 -2.35 -31.32
N GLN A 726 -44.84 -3.62 -31.03
CA GLN A 726 -44.55 -4.26 -29.75
C GLN A 726 -43.04 -4.37 -29.48
N HIS A 727 -42.24 -4.75 -30.48
CA HIS A 727 -40.78 -4.82 -30.33
C HIS A 727 -40.16 -3.44 -30.06
N ILE A 728 -40.54 -2.41 -30.84
CA ILE A 728 -40.08 -1.01 -30.63
C ILE A 728 -40.36 -0.58 -29.19
N MET A 729 -41.57 -0.83 -28.68
CA MET A 729 -41.91 -0.46 -27.30
C MET A 729 -41.14 -1.27 -26.26
N SER A 730 -40.90 -2.57 -26.48
CA SER A 730 -40.05 -3.38 -25.61
C SER A 730 -38.61 -2.85 -25.52
N VAL A 731 -38.10 -2.24 -26.59
CA VAL A 731 -36.78 -1.61 -26.63
C VAL A 731 -36.79 -0.25 -25.94
N ILE A 732 -37.79 0.60 -26.22
CA ILE A 732 -37.82 2.02 -25.83
C ILE A 732 -38.33 2.24 -24.39
N GLN A 733 -39.35 1.52 -23.92
CA GLN A 733 -39.92 1.74 -22.60
C GLN A 733 -38.88 1.65 -21.45
N PRO A 734 -37.97 0.64 -21.41
CA PRO A 734 -36.90 0.58 -20.40
C PRO A 734 -35.83 1.68 -20.49
N LEU A 735 -35.84 2.50 -21.55
CA LEU A 735 -34.99 3.68 -21.72
C LEU A 735 -35.69 4.93 -21.17
N LEU A 736 -36.98 5.08 -21.50
CA LEU A 736 -37.86 6.13 -20.99
C LEU A 736 -37.97 6.08 -19.46
N GLU A 737 -38.15 4.89 -18.87
CA GLU A 737 -38.16 4.66 -17.42
C GLU A 737 -36.86 5.11 -16.73
N LYS A 738 -35.71 4.92 -17.40
CA LYS A 738 -34.38 5.36 -16.94
C LYS A 738 -34.11 6.86 -17.20
N GLY A 739 -35.02 7.59 -17.82
CA GLY A 739 -34.82 8.99 -18.22
C GLY A 739 -33.83 9.19 -19.37
N ILE A 740 -33.56 8.13 -20.16
CA ILE A 740 -32.71 8.15 -21.35
C ILE A 740 -33.58 8.62 -22.52
N VAL A 741 -33.81 9.93 -22.60
CA VAL A 741 -34.80 10.53 -23.52
C VAL A 741 -34.21 11.40 -24.62
N ASP A 742 -32.94 11.81 -24.53
CA ASP A 742 -32.34 12.82 -25.42
C ASP A 742 -31.48 12.25 -26.56
N HIS A 743 -31.46 10.93 -26.72
CA HIS A 743 -30.68 10.24 -27.74
C HIS A 743 -31.40 10.28 -29.10
N SER A 744 -30.71 10.76 -30.14
CA SER A 744 -31.24 10.96 -31.50
C SER A 744 -31.84 9.70 -32.12
N ILE A 745 -31.25 8.53 -31.84
CA ILE A 745 -31.74 7.24 -32.34
C ILE A 745 -33.11 6.87 -31.74
N ILE A 746 -33.38 7.23 -30.47
CA ILE A 746 -34.67 7.00 -29.81
C ILE A 746 -35.73 7.93 -30.41
N HIS A 747 -35.39 9.21 -30.63
CA HIS A 747 -36.28 10.15 -31.30
C HIS A 747 -36.67 9.69 -32.72
N LYS A 748 -35.70 9.20 -33.51
CA LYS A 748 -35.94 8.68 -34.87
C LYS A 748 -36.84 7.44 -34.85
N ALA A 749 -36.59 6.49 -33.94
CA ALA A 749 -37.42 5.31 -33.77
C ALA A 749 -38.85 5.63 -33.29
N LEU A 750 -39.02 6.59 -32.37
CA LEU A 750 -40.35 7.08 -31.94
C LEU A 750 -41.10 7.79 -33.07
N MET A 751 -40.42 8.59 -33.89
CA MET A 751 -41.05 9.22 -35.05
C MET A 751 -41.52 8.20 -36.09
N GLU A 752 -40.79 7.09 -36.29
CA GLU A 752 -41.22 6.01 -37.19
C GLU A 752 -42.25 5.07 -36.56
N PHE A 753 -42.29 4.92 -35.22
CA PHE A 753 -43.43 4.31 -34.52
C PHE A 753 -44.73 5.09 -34.84
N PHE A 754 -44.71 6.42 -34.74
CA PHE A 754 -45.89 7.25 -35.05
C PHE A 754 -46.32 7.25 -36.53
N THR A 755 -45.54 6.71 -37.48
CA THR A 755 -46.02 6.54 -38.87
C THR A 755 -46.74 5.21 -39.12
N ILE A 756 -46.65 4.25 -38.19
CA ILE A 756 -47.31 2.93 -38.30
C ILE A 756 -48.28 2.59 -37.16
N ALA A 757 -48.28 3.35 -36.06
CA ALA A 757 -49.11 3.10 -34.89
C ALA A 757 -50.60 3.38 -35.13
N ASP A 758 -51.44 2.46 -34.63
CA ASP A 758 -52.88 2.66 -34.50
C ASP A 758 -53.24 3.75 -33.47
N LYS A 759 -54.52 4.12 -33.43
CA LYS A 759 -55.06 5.22 -32.62
C LYS A 759 -54.81 5.04 -31.12
N SER A 760 -54.92 3.80 -30.62
CA SER A 760 -54.65 3.41 -29.23
C SER A 760 -53.16 3.47 -28.92
N SER A 761 -52.32 2.73 -29.66
CA SER A 761 -50.86 2.68 -29.44
C SER A 761 -50.21 4.07 -29.52
N ALA A 762 -50.67 4.92 -30.44
CA ALA A 762 -50.18 6.31 -30.55
C ALA A 762 -50.56 7.16 -29.31
N ALA A 763 -51.79 7.05 -28.83
CA ALA A 763 -52.26 7.77 -27.64
C ALA A 763 -51.52 7.32 -26.37
N ASP A 764 -51.35 6.01 -26.19
CA ASP A 764 -50.69 5.42 -25.02
C ASP A 764 -49.22 5.86 -24.91
N VAL A 765 -48.47 5.85 -26.01
CA VAL A 765 -47.08 6.31 -26.03
C VAL A 765 -46.96 7.80 -25.73
N ILE A 766 -47.88 8.63 -26.24
CA ILE A 766 -47.93 10.05 -25.89
C ILE A 766 -48.23 10.24 -24.39
N GLN A 767 -49.15 9.47 -23.82
CA GLN A 767 -49.47 9.53 -22.39
C GLN A 767 -48.34 9.01 -21.49
N GLN A 768 -47.52 8.06 -21.95
CA GLN A 768 -46.30 7.63 -21.25
C GLN A 768 -45.19 8.70 -21.30
N LEU A 769 -45.05 9.42 -22.42
CA LEU A 769 -44.04 10.46 -22.59
C LEU A 769 -44.36 11.75 -21.80
N LEU A 770 -45.64 12.13 -21.70
CA LEU A 770 -46.07 13.40 -21.08
C LEU A 770 -45.60 13.62 -19.63
N PRO A 771 -45.62 12.62 -18.72
CA PRO A 771 -45.00 12.72 -17.40
C PRO A 771 -43.49 13.00 -17.45
N LEU A 772 -42.77 12.42 -18.40
CA LEU A 772 -41.31 12.51 -18.51
C LEU A 772 -40.87 13.90 -18.97
N LEU A 773 -41.64 14.56 -19.84
CA LEU A 773 -41.40 15.96 -20.25
C LEU A 773 -41.37 16.95 -19.07
N VAL A 774 -41.95 16.59 -17.92
CA VAL A 774 -42.10 17.48 -16.75
C VAL A 774 -41.24 17.04 -15.55
N ARG A 775 -40.54 15.90 -15.62
CA ARG A 775 -39.63 15.48 -14.53
C ARG A 775 -38.36 16.34 -14.54
N GLU A 776 -38.06 16.96 -13.40
CA GLU A 776 -36.70 17.41 -13.10
C GLU A 776 -35.76 16.21 -12.97
N SER A 777 -34.50 16.39 -13.35
CA SER A 777 -33.55 15.28 -13.43
C SER A 777 -33.15 14.73 -12.06
N ALA A 778 -33.38 13.43 -11.86
CA ALA A 778 -32.67 12.65 -10.85
C ALA A 778 -31.16 12.70 -11.14
N SER A 779 -30.34 12.53 -10.10
CA SER A 779 -28.89 12.80 -10.13
C SER A 779 -28.13 12.03 -11.22
N ALA A 780 -27.72 12.74 -12.27
CA ALA A 780 -26.47 12.45 -12.94
C ALA A 780 -25.33 12.99 -12.06
N GLU A 781 -24.28 12.19 -11.83
CA GLU A 781 -23.07 12.67 -11.16
C GLU A 781 -22.36 13.71 -12.06
N GLU A 782 -22.18 14.94 -11.58
CA GLU A 782 -21.37 15.94 -12.29
C GLU A 782 -19.87 15.57 -12.26
N SER A 783 -19.44 14.72 -13.19
CA SER A 783 -18.02 14.64 -13.54
C SER A 783 -17.60 15.94 -14.23
N PRO A 784 -16.55 16.67 -13.78
CA PRO A 784 -16.31 18.03 -14.26
C PRO A 784 -16.04 18.13 -15.78
N HIS A 785 -16.94 18.80 -16.49
CA HIS A 785 -16.71 19.26 -17.86
C HIS A 785 -15.71 20.41 -17.87
N PHE A 786 -14.42 20.08 -17.96
CA PHE A 786 -13.37 21.07 -18.29
C PHE A 786 -13.32 21.28 -19.80
N SER A 787 -14.10 22.24 -20.30
CA SER A 787 -13.81 22.90 -21.57
C SER A 787 -12.47 23.64 -21.48
N ALA A 788 -11.77 23.75 -22.60
CA ALA A 788 -10.59 24.61 -22.69
C ALA A 788 -11.02 26.09 -22.63
N PRO A 789 -10.21 27.00 -22.05
CA PRO A 789 -10.56 28.42 -21.97
C PRO A 789 -10.33 29.11 -23.31
N GLU A 790 -11.35 29.15 -24.16
CA GLU A 790 -11.42 30.13 -25.24
C GLU A 790 -11.60 31.54 -24.65
N MET A 791 -10.88 32.52 -25.20
CA MET A 791 -10.92 33.90 -24.70
C MET A 791 -12.19 34.62 -25.18
N GLN A 792 -13.23 34.64 -24.34
CA GLN A 792 -14.27 35.67 -24.43
C GLN A 792 -14.42 36.44 -23.12
N LYS A 793 -14.78 37.73 -23.23
CA LYS A 793 -14.62 38.73 -22.16
C LYS A 793 -15.56 38.43 -20.98
N LYS A 794 -15.01 38.38 -19.76
CA LYS A 794 -15.73 38.07 -18.52
C LYS A 794 -16.84 39.09 -18.22
N ARG A 795 -18.11 38.72 -18.42
CA ARG A 795 -19.24 39.27 -17.63
C ARG A 795 -19.58 38.26 -16.52
N LYS A 796 -19.52 38.70 -15.25
CA LYS A 796 -19.86 37.87 -14.09
C LYS A 796 -21.38 37.67 -14.00
N ILE A 797 -21.88 36.51 -14.42
CA ILE A 797 -23.23 36.06 -14.07
C ILE A 797 -23.10 34.97 -12.99
N LYS A 798 -23.84 35.10 -11.89
CA LYS A 798 -23.92 34.10 -10.82
C LYS A 798 -24.80 32.93 -11.28
N ASN A 799 -24.23 31.94 -11.97
CA ASN A 799 -24.96 30.72 -12.29
C ASN A 799 -25.27 29.94 -10.99
N LYS A 800 -26.54 29.98 -10.56
CA LYS A 800 -27.09 28.85 -9.79
C LYS A 800 -27.25 27.68 -10.77
N ASN A 801 -26.83 26.47 -10.40
CA ASN A 801 -27.14 25.27 -11.19
C ASN A 801 -28.64 24.96 -11.08
N VAL A 802 -29.42 25.56 -11.97
CA VAL A 802 -30.79 25.12 -12.28
C VAL A 802 -30.66 23.87 -13.14
N LYS A 803 -31.23 22.75 -12.69
CA LYS A 803 -31.26 21.52 -13.47
C LYS A 803 -32.11 21.73 -14.72
N GLU A 804 -31.52 21.47 -15.88
CA GLU A 804 -32.21 21.57 -17.16
C GLU A 804 -33.31 20.48 -17.27
N PRO A 805 -34.57 20.84 -17.59
CA PRO A 805 -35.67 19.89 -17.69
C PRO A 805 -35.48 18.95 -18.88
N LEU A 806 -35.99 17.72 -18.77
CA LEU A 806 -35.83 16.70 -19.81
C LEU A 806 -36.35 17.16 -21.19
N LEU A 807 -37.45 17.94 -21.20
CA LEU A 807 -37.98 18.63 -22.38
C LEU A 807 -36.91 19.44 -23.14
N ALA A 808 -36.05 20.18 -22.44
CA ALA A 808 -35.00 21.01 -23.04
C ALA A 808 -33.78 20.20 -23.54
N ARG A 809 -33.70 18.91 -23.19
CA ARG A 809 -32.73 17.97 -23.78
C ARG A 809 -33.29 17.33 -25.06
N MET A 810 -34.57 16.96 -25.10
CA MET A 810 -35.20 16.32 -26.27
C MET A 810 -35.22 17.23 -27.52
N ILE A 811 -35.59 18.51 -27.36
CA ILE A 811 -35.67 19.50 -28.44
C ILE A 811 -34.34 19.82 -29.14
N ARG A 812 -33.20 19.28 -28.67
CA ARG A 812 -31.89 19.43 -29.34
C ARG A 812 -31.85 18.76 -30.72
N THR A 813 -32.83 17.91 -31.01
CA THR A 813 -32.97 17.21 -32.28
C THR A 813 -34.28 17.65 -32.95
N ARG A 814 -34.30 17.71 -34.30
CA ARG A 814 -35.54 17.99 -35.05
C ARG A 814 -36.64 17.00 -34.68
N ASP A 815 -36.34 15.70 -34.58
CA ASP A 815 -37.35 14.67 -34.28
C ASP A 815 -37.81 14.70 -32.81
N GLY A 816 -36.93 15.01 -31.86
CA GLY A 816 -37.33 15.25 -30.47
C GLY A 816 -38.23 16.48 -30.29
N LEU A 817 -38.05 17.54 -31.09
CA LEU A 817 -39.01 18.64 -31.16
C LEU A 817 -40.37 18.17 -31.69
N LYS A 818 -40.41 17.36 -32.76
CA LYS A 818 -41.67 16.82 -33.32
C LYS A 818 -42.45 16.02 -32.27
N ILE A 819 -41.78 15.14 -31.54
CA ILE A 819 -42.36 14.34 -30.45
C ILE A 819 -42.93 15.25 -29.36
N CYS A 820 -42.20 16.30 -28.95
CA CYS A 820 -42.69 17.29 -27.99
C CYS A 820 -43.92 18.07 -28.48
N ILE A 821 -43.98 18.42 -29.78
CA ILE A 821 -45.15 19.07 -30.39
C ILE A 821 -46.36 18.13 -30.41
N LEU A 822 -46.20 16.87 -30.83
CA LEU A 822 -47.26 15.86 -30.79
C LEU A 822 -47.78 15.64 -29.36
N CYS A 823 -46.87 15.56 -28.37
CA CYS A 823 -47.24 15.46 -26.97
C CYS A 823 -48.05 16.68 -26.50
N VAL A 824 -47.64 17.91 -26.85
CA VAL A 824 -48.39 19.14 -26.49
C VAL A 824 -49.77 19.18 -27.18
N LYS A 825 -49.86 18.75 -28.45
CA LYS A 825 -51.13 18.67 -29.20
C LYS A 825 -52.11 17.68 -28.58
N HIS A 826 -51.70 16.45 -28.26
CA HIS A 826 -52.61 15.42 -27.77
C HIS A 826 -52.73 15.36 -26.22
N ALA A 827 -51.96 16.15 -25.48
CA ALA A 827 -52.07 16.31 -24.03
C ALA A 827 -53.44 16.83 -23.56
N SER A 828 -53.95 16.31 -22.44
CA SER A 828 -55.12 16.87 -21.77
C SER A 828 -54.84 18.27 -21.20
N ALA A 829 -55.90 19.02 -20.87
CA ALA A 829 -55.78 20.29 -20.16
C ALA A 829 -55.04 20.17 -18.80
N LYS A 830 -55.01 18.98 -18.18
CA LYS A 830 -54.25 18.70 -16.95
C LYS A 830 -52.76 18.48 -17.24
N GLU A 831 -52.40 17.77 -18.31
CA GLU A 831 -51.01 17.61 -18.74
C GLU A 831 -50.42 18.92 -19.29
N ARG A 832 -51.15 19.67 -20.15
CA ARG A 832 -50.65 20.96 -20.68
C ARG A 832 -50.26 21.92 -19.54
N LYS A 833 -51.08 22.00 -18.47
CA LYS A 833 -50.76 22.77 -17.25
C LYS A 833 -49.51 22.26 -16.50
N LYS A 834 -49.17 20.97 -16.58
CA LYS A 834 -47.88 20.43 -16.08
C LYS A 834 -46.71 20.88 -16.96
N VAL A 835 -46.82 20.74 -18.29
CA VAL A 835 -45.77 21.11 -19.25
C VAL A 835 -45.39 22.60 -19.13
N ILE A 836 -46.38 23.50 -19.09
CA ILE A 836 -46.13 24.95 -18.93
C ILE A 836 -45.41 25.25 -17.61
N LYS A 837 -45.75 24.55 -16.51
CA LYS A 837 -45.06 24.70 -15.22
C LYS A 837 -43.60 24.23 -15.29
N GLY A 838 -43.30 23.15 -16.03
CA GLY A 838 -41.93 22.65 -16.24
C GLY A 838 -41.05 23.56 -17.13
N ILE A 839 -41.66 24.39 -17.98
CA ILE A 839 -40.96 25.37 -18.84
C ILE A 839 -40.53 26.64 -18.07
N LYS A 840 -41.10 26.91 -16.89
CA LYS A 840 -40.84 28.12 -16.09
C LYS A 840 -39.34 28.34 -15.83
N GLY A 841 -38.84 29.57 -16.02
CA GLY A 841 -37.43 29.93 -15.82
C GLY A 841 -36.49 29.43 -16.93
N HIS A 842 -37.03 28.74 -17.94
CA HIS A 842 -36.31 28.31 -19.14
C HIS A 842 -36.85 28.98 -20.41
N VAL A 843 -37.91 29.81 -20.32
CA VAL A 843 -38.53 30.48 -21.48
C VAL A 843 -37.49 31.32 -22.22
N ARG A 844 -36.66 32.08 -21.49
CA ARG A 844 -35.56 32.87 -22.07
C ARG A 844 -34.50 32.05 -22.82
N LYS A 845 -34.31 30.78 -22.48
CA LYS A 845 -33.40 29.88 -23.21
C LYS A 845 -34.10 29.31 -24.45
N LEU A 846 -35.36 28.93 -24.31
CA LEU A 846 -36.15 28.34 -25.40
C LEU A 846 -36.46 29.34 -26.51
N SER A 847 -36.82 30.58 -26.18
CA SER A 847 -37.22 31.60 -27.16
C SER A 847 -36.09 31.99 -28.13
N LEU A 848 -34.85 32.02 -27.65
CA LEU A 848 -33.66 32.32 -28.47
C LEU A 848 -33.13 31.08 -29.21
N ASP A 849 -33.62 29.88 -28.91
CA ASP A 849 -33.22 28.64 -29.58
C ASP A 849 -34.07 28.37 -30.83
N GLN A 850 -33.45 27.82 -31.88
CA GLN A 850 -34.12 27.58 -33.17
C GLN A 850 -35.25 26.54 -33.07
N LEU A 851 -35.14 25.57 -32.17
CA LEU A 851 -36.12 24.50 -31.96
C LEU A 851 -36.99 24.79 -30.74
N GLY A 852 -36.43 25.37 -29.68
CA GLY A 852 -37.18 25.86 -28.52
C GLY A 852 -38.23 26.92 -28.86
N SER A 853 -37.94 27.84 -29.79
CA SER A 853 -38.89 28.86 -30.24
C SER A 853 -40.11 28.25 -30.91
N LEU A 854 -39.94 27.18 -31.70
CA LEU A 854 -41.04 26.44 -32.33
C LEU A 854 -41.91 25.71 -31.29
N LEU A 855 -41.31 25.16 -30.23
CA LEU A 855 -42.09 24.58 -29.13
C LEU A 855 -42.91 25.63 -28.38
N LEU A 856 -42.35 26.82 -28.13
CA LEU A 856 -43.10 27.94 -27.54
C LEU A 856 -44.23 28.43 -28.46
N VAL A 857 -43.99 28.51 -29.77
CA VAL A 857 -45.00 28.82 -30.80
C VAL A 857 -46.15 27.80 -30.77
N CYS A 858 -45.86 26.50 -30.62
CA CYS A 858 -46.88 25.47 -30.41
C CYS A 858 -47.66 25.68 -29.10
N VAL A 859 -46.98 25.94 -27.97
CA VAL A 859 -47.61 26.18 -26.66
C VAL A 859 -48.56 27.38 -26.71
N LEU A 860 -48.14 28.49 -27.31
CA LEU A 860 -48.97 29.70 -27.49
C LEU A 860 -50.21 29.45 -28.38
N SER A 861 -50.13 28.47 -29.29
CA SER A 861 -51.21 28.16 -30.25
C SER A 861 -52.21 27.12 -29.73
N VAL A 862 -51.82 26.26 -28.79
CA VAL A 862 -52.56 25.03 -28.40
C VAL A 862 -53.08 25.07 -26.96
N VAL A 863 -52.60 25.97 -26.10
CA VAL A 863 -53.02 26.03 -24.68
C VAL A 863 -54.22 26.94 -24.46
N ASP A 864 -55.24 26.41 -23.78
CA ASP A 864 -56.46 27.15 -23.43
C ASP A 864 -56.38 27.91 -22.09
N ASP A 865 -55.46 27.50 -21.19
CA ASP A 865 -55.19 28.19 -19.92
C ASP A 865 -54.25 29.40 -20.14
N THR A 866 -54.79 30.41 -20.82
CA THR A 866 -54.14 31.69 -21.10
C THR A 866 -53.65 32.38 -19.84
N LYS A 867 -54.38 32.28 -18.72
CA LYS A 867 -53.96 32.86 -17.43
C LYS A 867 -52.65 32.23 -16.91
N LEU A 868 -52.47 30.91 -17.04
CA LEU A 868 -51.22 30.23 -16.70
C LEU A 868 -50.09 30.57 -17.69
N VAL A 869 -50.38 30.62 -18.99
CA VAL A 869 -49.40 30.99 -20.03
C VAL A 869 -48.94 32.45 -19.87
N THR A 870 -49.84 33.38 -19.58
CA THR A 870 -49.50 34.77 -19.28
C THR A 870 -48.64 34.87 -18.02
N LYS A 871 -48.98 34.13 -16.96
CA LYS A 871 -48.22 34.13 -15.69
C LYS A 871 -46.80 33.56 -15.80
N ILE A 872 -46.55 32.62 -16.70
CA ILE A 872 -45.27 31.89 -16.80
C ILE A 872 -44.47 32.27 -18.06
N VAL A 873 -45.11 32.30 -19.23
CA VAL A 873 -44.45 32.52 -20.52
C VAL A 873 -44.44 34.02 -20.87
N ILE A 874 -45.60 34.65 -20.98
CA ILE A 874 -45.68 36.04 -21.49
C ILE A 874 -44.92 37.02 -20.57
N ARG A 875 -45.07 36.89 -19.24
CA ARG A 875 -44.32 37.70 -18.28
C ARG A 875 -42.80 37.51 -18.34
N GLU A 876 -42.32 36.30 -18.66
CA GLU A 876 -40.87 36.08 -18.85
C GLU A 876 -40.41 36.73 -20.16
N LEU A 877 -41.17 36.57 -21.25
CA LEU A 877 -40.91 37.22 -22.55
C LEU A 877 -40.90 38.76 -22.45
N GLN A 878 -41.85 39.37 -21.73
CA GLN A 878 -41.94 40.83 -21.51
C GLN A 878 -40.63 41.40 -20.92
N THR A 879 -40.00 40.71 -19.96
CA THR A 879 -38.75 41.19 -19.33
C THR A 879 -37.53 41.19 -20.25
N MET A 880 -37.61 40.54 -21.41
CA MET A 880 -36.51 40.40 -22.37
C MET A 880 -36.91 40.83 -23.79
N LEU A 881 -38.01 41.56 -23.95
CA LEU A 881 -38.65 41.78 -25.24
C LEU A 881 -37.77 42.56 -26.24
N LYS A 882 -36.87 43.42 -25.74
CA LYS A 882 -35.83 44.08 -26.54
C LYS A 882 -34.83 43.09 -27.17
N ASP A 883 -34.47 42.02 -26.45
CA ASP A 883 -33.61 40.95 -26.99
C ASP A 883 -34.38 40.10 -28.02
N LEU A 884 -35.65 39.82 -27.75
CA LEU A 884 -36.48 38.93 -28.58
C LEU A 884 -36.76 39.47 -29.97
N VAL A 885 -37.13 40.75 -30.08
CA VAL A 885 -37.51 41.36 -31.38
C VAL A 885 -36.32 41.39 -32.34
N LEU A 886 -35.10 41.61 -31.81
CA LEU A 886 -33.86 41.64 -32.59
C LEU A 886 -33.38 40.23 -32.98
N ASP A 887 -33.55 39.22 -32.12
CA ASP A 887 -33.13 37.86 -32.43
C ASP A 887 -34.00 37.18 -33.52
N LYS A 888 -33.36 36.33 -34.33
CA LYS A 888 -34.01 35.62 -35.45
C LYS A 888 -34.99 34.53 -35.01
N ASN A 889 -34.78 33.94 -33.83
CA ASN A 889 -35.65 32.93 -33.25
C ASN A 889 -36.64 33.56 -32.27
N GLY A 890 -36.17 34.49 -31.42
CA GLY A 890 -36.94 35.19 -30.39
C GLY A 890 -38.21 35.84 -30.93
N ARG A 891 -38.12 36.54 -32.06
CA ARG A 891 -39.26 37.23 -32.67
C ARG A 891 -40.38 36.28 -33.12
N ARG A 892 -40.08 35.00 -33.39
CA ARG A 892 -41.08 33.99 -33.81
C ARG A 892 -42.21 33.83 -32.79
N THR A 893 -41.91 33.91 -31.49
CA THR A 893 -42.93 33.76 -30.44
C THR A 893 -43.88 34.96 -30.35
N VAL A 894 -43.41 36.16 -30.69
CA VAL A 894 -44.22 37.39 -30.73
C VAL A 894 -45.01 37.45 -32.04
N LEU A 895 -44.35 37.17 -33.17
CA LEU A 895 -44.96 37.16 -34.51
C LEU A 895 -46.09 36.12 -34.62
N GLN A 896 -46.01 34.97 -33.93
CA GLN A 896 -47.10 34.00 -33.88
C GLN A 896 -48.39 34.55 -33.24
N LEU A 897 -48.30 35.49 -32.29
CA LEU A 897 -49.48 36.11 -31.67
C LEU A 897 -50.07 37.19 -32.59
N LEU A 898 -49.22 37.96 -33.29
CA LEU A 898 -49.62 38.97 -34.26
C LEU A 898 -50.22 38.35 -35.53
N HIS A 899 -49.43 37.58 -36.27
CA HIS A 899 -49.79 36.90 -37.51
C HIS A 899 -49.40 35.41 -37.47
N PRO A 900 -50.29 34.53 -36.99
CA PRO A 900 -50.03 33.09 -36.87
C PRO A 900 -49.55 32.46 -38.17
N GLN A 901 -48.62 31.50 -38.06
CA GLN A 901 -48.19 30.57 -39.12
C GLN A 901 -47.79 31.25 -40.46
N CYS A 902 -47.33 32.50 -40.42
CA CYS A 902 -46.95 33.24 -41.62
C CYS A 902 -45.68 32.68 -42.28
N SER A 903 -45.76 32.30 -43.56
CA SER A 903 -44.63 31.87 -44.38
C SER A 903 -43.52 32.92 -44.51
N ARG A 904 -43.84 34.21 -44.31
CA ARG A 904 -42.84 35.31 -44.25
C ARG A 904 -41.88 35.21 -43.05
N TYR A 905 -42.24 34.46 -42.01
CA TYR A 905 -41.49 34.37 -40.74
C TYR A 905 -41.13 32.94 -40.31
N PHE A 906 -41.81 31.93 -40.87
CA PHE A 906 -41.54 30.51 -40.65
C PHE A 906 -41.21 29.82 -41.98
N ALA A 907 -40.10 29.08 -42.03
CA ALA A 907 -39.75 28.28 -43.19
C ALA A 907 -40.73 27.11 -43.38
N SER A 908 -40.85 26.57 -44.59
CA SER A 908 -41.78 25.47 -44.92
C SER A 908 -41.58 24.23 -44.03
N GLU A 909 -40.33 23.89 -43.67
CA GLU A 909 -40.03 22.84 -42.69
C GLU A 909 -40.58 23.14 -41.29
N ASP A 910 -40.49 24.40 -40.85
CA ASP A 910 -40.91 24.83 -39.53
C ASP A 910 -42.45 24.87 -39.45
N LEU A 911 -43.13 25.27 -40.53
CA LEU A 911 -44.58 25.17 -40.68
C LEU A 911 -45.06 23.71 -40.70
N ALA A 912 -44.40 22.84 -41.47
CA ALA A 912 -44.68 21.41 -41.47
C ALA A 912 -44.50 20.77 -40.08
N CYS A 913 -43.48 21.21 -39.33
CA CYS A 913 -43.25 20.79 -37.94
C CYS A 913 -44.39 21.23 -37.00
N LEU A 914 -45.01 22.39 -37.25
CA LEU A 914 -46.14 22.91 -36.48
C LEU A 914 -47.49 22.31 -36.91
N SER A 915 -47.65 21.91 -38.17
CA SER A 915 -48.88 21.27 -38.67
C SER A 915 -48.98 19.79 -38.29
N LEU A 916 -47.86 19.09 -38.09
CA LEU A 916 -47.76 17.66 -37.70
C LEU A 916 -48.92 17.11 -36.85
N SER A 917 -49.55 16.05 -37.36
CA SER A 917 -50.44 15.13 -36.64
C SER A 917 -49.84 13.72 -36.61
N VAL A 918 -50.41 12.82 -35.80
CA VAL A 918 -50.28 11.37 -36.03
C VAL A 918 -51.44 10.95 -36.93
N PRO A 919 -51.22 10.24 -38.06
CA PRO A 919 -52.29 9.93 -39.03
C PRO A 919 -53.51 9.25 -38.40
N SER A 920 -53.29 8.29 -37.50
CA SER A 920 -54.34 7.55 -36.78
C SER A 920 -55.08 8.35 -35.71
N LEU A 921 -54.55 9.50 -35.26
CA LEU A 921 -55.21 10.40 -34.32
C LEU A 921 -56.00 11.53 -35.01
N SER A 922 -55.69 11.86 -36.26
CA SER A 922 -56.36 12.93 -37.04
C SER A 922 -57.68 12.53 -37.71
N ALA A 923 -58.10 11.27 -37.62
CA ALA A 923 -59.35 10.80 -38.21
C ALA A 923 -60.60 11.23 -37.39
N GLN A 924 -61.26 12.30 -37.86
CA GLN A 924 -62.69 12.62 -37.65
C GLN A 924 -63.31 13.10 -38.97
N VAL A 925 -63.49 12.16 -39.90
CA VAL A 925 -64.44 12.24 -41.02
C VAL A 925 -65.14 10.88 -41.07
N GLU A 926 -66.43 10.85 -41.38
CA GLU A 926 -67.18 9.60 -41.56
C GLU A 926 -66.82 8.98 -42.91
N GLU A 927 -66.43 7.71 -42.93
CA GLU A 927 -66.13 6.98 -44.16
C GLU A 927 -67.44 6.44 -44.78
N THR A 928 -67.94 7.11 -45.82
CA THR A 928 -68.92 6.55 -46.75
C THR A 928 -68.24 6.29 -48.10
N GLU A 929 -67.69 5.08 -48.21
CA GLU A 929 -67.40 4.27 -49.41
C GLU A 929 -66.79 4.89 -50.70
N ASP A 930 -65.71 4.22 -51.10
CA ASP A 930 -65.27 3.89 -52.47
C ASP A 930 -64.54 4.88 -53.41
N PRO A 931 -63.71 4.34 -54.36
CA PRO A 931 -62.47 5.04 -54.77
C PRO A 931 -62.19 5.14 -56.28
N MET A 932 -61.29 6.07 -56.64
CA MET A 932 -60.40 6.06 -57.82
C MET A 932 -59.18 6.94 -57.46
N GLU A 933 -57.93 6.65 -57.85
CA GLU A 933 -57.35 6.75 -59.20
C GLU A 933 -57.56 8.16 -59.83
N VAL A 934 -56.57 8.85 -60.43
CA VAL A 934 -55.21 8.54 -60.91
C VAL A 934 -54.33 9.80 -60.68
N GLY A 935 -53.00 9.76 -60.87
CA GLY A 935 -52.25 10.96 -61.27
C GLY A 935 -50.76 11.04 -60.92
N LEU A 936 -49.95 11.51 -61.88
CA LEU A 936 -48.53 11.84 -61.75
C LEU A 936 -48.30 13.31 -62.19
N GLU A 937 -47.03 13.69 -62.28
CA GLU A 937 -46.48 14.96 -62.84
C GLU A 937 -46.52 16.15 -61.86
N GLN A 938 -45.41 16.83 -61.49
CA GLN A 938 -44.16 17.27 -62.14
C GLN A 938 -44.24 18.63 -62.86
N CYS A 939 -43.11 19.35 -62.86
CA CYS A 939 -42.80 20.57 -63.63
C CYS A 939 -43.55 21.87 -63.24
N GLN A 940 -43.08 23.08 -63.57
CA GLN A 940 -41.70 23.64 -63.53
C GLN A 940 -41.74 25.19 -63.74
N ASN A 941 -40.74 25.92 -63.22
CA ASN A 941 -40.29 27.27 -63.67
C ASN A 941 -41.26 28.48 -63.53
N GLY A 942 -40.77 29.69 -63.87
CA GLY A 942 -41.44 31.00 -63.74
C GLY A 942 -41.08 31.73 -62.43
N GLU A 943 -39.98 32.49 -62.34
CA GLU A 943 -39.75 33.87 -62.84
C GLU A 943 -40.47 34.99 -62.04
N SER A 944 -39.73 36.08 -61.81
CA SER A 944 -40.14 37.27 -61.05
C SER A 944 -40.28 38.49 -61.97
N PRO A 945 -41.14 39.46 -61.63
CA PRO A 945 -40.57 40.71 -61.08
C PRO A 945 -41.39 41.33 -59.94
N MET A 946 -40.91 42.45 -59.38
CA MET A 946 -41.65 43.27 -58.41
C MET A 946 -42.36 44.45 -59.08
N THR A 947 -43.49 44.87 -58.53
CA THR A 947 -43.88 46.30 -58.39
C THR A 947 -45.03 46.42 -57.39
N ASP A 948 -45.06 47.53 -56.65
CA ASP A 948 -46.10 47.84 -55.66
C ASP A 948 -47.29 48.58 -56.29
N ASN A 949 -48.52 48.30 -55.84
CA ASN A 949 -49.36 49.34 -55.22
C ASN A 949 -50.54 48.75 -54.41
N GLU A 950 -51.16 49.55 -53.55
CA GLU A 950 -52.24 49.16 -52.64
C GLU A 950 -53.64 49.46 -53.20
N ASN A 951 -54.62 48.55 -53.02
CA ASN A 951 -55.85 48.83 -52.23
C ASN A 951 -56.89 47.68 -52.14
N SER A 952 -57.88 47.89 -51.25
CA SER A 952 -59.20 47.22 -51.13
C SER A 952 -59.28 45.71 -50.85
N GLU A 953 -59.37 45.39 -49.55
CA GLU A 953 -60.39 44.58 -48.83
C GLU A 953 -61.08 43.30 -49.39
N VAL A 954 -61.67 42.56 -48.43
CA VAL A 954 -62.62 41.43 -48.54
C VAL A 954 -62.00 40.07 -48.92
N GLY A 955 -62.33 39.01 -48.16
CA GLY A 955 -62.09 37.61 -48.60
C GLY A 955 -61.63 36.57 -47.58
N ARG A 956 -61.46 36.88 -46.28
CA ARG A 956 -60.98 35.88 -45.28
C ARG A 956 -62.03 34.79 -44.94
N LYS A 957 -62.21 33.80 -45.83
CA LYS A 957 -62.63 32.45 -45.43
C LYS A 957 -61.47 31.80 -44.66
N SER A 958 -61.54 31.83 -43.33
CA SER A 958 -60.55 31.17 -42.48
C SER A 958 -60.79 29.66 -42.44
N LEU A 959 -59.91 28.90 -43.09
CA LEU A 959 -59.87 27.44 -43.00
C LEU A 959 -59.69 27.03 -41.53
N GLN A 960 -60.73 26.44 -40.94
CA GLN A 960 -60.62 25.78 -39.64
C GLN A 960 -59.92 24.43 -39.85
N LEU A 961 -58.68 24.34 -39.37
CA LEU A 961 -57.89 23.12 -39.29
C LEU A 961 -57.59 22.83 -37.82
N ASP A 962 -57.56 21.56 -37.41
CA ASP A 962 -57.58 21.13 -36.01
C ASP A 962 -56.41 21.70 -35.17
N THR A 963 -56.67 22.83 -34.52
CA THR A 963 -55.86 23.31 -33.41
C THR A 963 -56.39 22.70 -32.12
N GLY A 964 -55.77 21.63 -31.63
CA GLY A 964 -56.25 20.83 -30.49
C GLY A 964 -56.42 21.53 -29.12
N GLY A 965 -56.39 22.86 -29.04
CA GLY A 965 -56.89 23.64 -27.90
C GLY A 965 -58.34 24.07 -28.15
N LYS A 966 -59.24 23.73 -27.22
CA LYS A 966 -60.71 23.91 -27.37
C LYS A 966 -61.17 25.38 -27.36
N LYS A 967 -60.26 26.31 -27.06
CA LYS A 967 -60.53 27.75 -27.09
C LYS A 967 -60.34 28.33 -28.49
N ASP A 968 -61.20 29.27 -28.88
CA ASP A 968 -61.04 30.03 -30.12
C ASP A 968 -59.64 30.67 -30.20
N SER A 969 -59.06 30.60 -31.40
CA SER A 969 -57.72 31.06 -31.73
C SER A 969 -57.61 32.59 -31.74
N PHE A 970 -58.66 33.32 -32.13
CA PHE A 970 -58.64 34.79 -32.05
C PHE A 970 -58.65 35.25 -30.59
N ARG A 971 -59.61 34.77 -29.78
CA ARG A 971 -59.73 35.04 -28.35
C ARG A 971 -58.48 34.62 -27.56
N ARG A 972 -57.89 33.45 -27.85
CA ARG A 972 -56.62 33.02 -27.24
C ARG A 972 -55.51 34.06 -27.48
N ARG A 973 -55.41 34.64 -28.68
CA ARG A 973 -54.41 35.65 -29.00
C ARG A 973 -54.72 37.01 -28.36
N CYS A 974 -55.99 37.44 -28.33
CA CYS A 974 -56.39 38.66 -27.60
C CYS A 974 -55.99 38.60 -26.12
N GLU A 975 -56.28 37.49 -25.44
CA GLU A 975 -55.93 37.30 -24.02
C GLU A 975 -54.41 37.20 -23.77
N LEU A 976 -53.65 36.59 -24.68
CA LEU A 976 -52.19 36.44 -24.57
C LEU A 976 -51.40 37.68 -25.01
N MET A 977 -51.98 38.53 -25.85
CA MET A 977 -51.29 39.67 -26.48
C MET A 977 -51.77 41.03 -25.96
N VAL A 978 -53.09 41.21 -25.78
CA VAL A 978 -53.69 42.50 -25.37
C VAL A 978 -53.92 42.51 -23.86
N GLU A 979 -54.71 41.58 -23.32
CA GLU A 979 -55.02 41.53 -21.87
C GLU A 979 -53.79 41.25 -20.98
N SER A 980 -52.69 40.75 -21.58
CA SER A 980 -51.41 40.53 -20.91
C SER A 980 -50.53 41.78 -20.81
N GLY A 981 -50.87 42.86 -21.52
CA GLY A 981 -50.02 44.04 -21.73
C GLY A 981 -48.85 43.80 -22.69
N LEU A 982 -48.75 42.65 -23.37
CA LEU A 982 -47.62 42.37 -24.28
C LEU A 982 -47.62 43.31 -25.49
N ALA A 983 -48.78 43.63 -26.06
CA ALA A 983 -48.91 44.51 -27.22
C ALA A 983 -48.35 45.91 -26.92
N GLU A 984 -48.73 46.50 -25.79
CA GLU A 984 -48.28 47.82 -25.34
C GLU A 984 -46.75 47.86 -25.13
N VAL A 985 -46.19 46.86 -24.45
CA VAL A 985 -44.72 46.77 -24.26
C VAL A 985 -44.00 46.51 -25.58
N THR A 986 -44.62 45.79 -26.53
CA THR A 986 -44.06 45.58 -27.88
C THR A 986 -44.03 46.90 -28.65
N LEU A 987 -45.14 47.64 -28.69
CA LEU A 987 -45.26 48.93 -29.38
C LEU A 987 -44.28 49.97 -28.81
N ASN A 988 -44.21 50.10 -27.49
CA ASN A 988 -43.28 51.01 -26.82
C ASN A 988 -41.81 50.68 -27.14
N ILE A 989 -41.46 49.40 -27.31
CA ILE A 989 -40.11 48.98 -27.71
C ILE A 989 -39.86 49.27 -29.18
N LEU A 990 -40.83 49.00 -30.07
CA LEU A 990 -40.70 49.28 -31.50
C LEU A 990 -40.52 50.78 -31.76
N LEU A 991 -41.35 51.63 -31.15
CA LEU A 991 -41.21 53.09 -31.19
C LEU A 991 -39.82 53.54 -30.68
N GLN A 992 -39.35 52.99 -29.56
CA GLN A 992 -37.99 53.26 -29.06
C GLN A 992 -36.86 52.78 -29.99
N THR A 993 -37.11 51.86 -30.93
CA THR A 993 -36.11 51.42 -31.92
C THR A 993 -36.24 52.11 -33.28
N CYS A 994 -37.43 52.57 -33.67
CA CYS A 994 -37.62 53.47 -34.81
C CYS A 994 -36.89 54.79 -34.57
N ASN A 995 -37.09 55.41 -33.40
CA ASN A 995 -36.39 56.64 -32.99
C ASN A 995 -34.85 56.51 -32.86
N ILE A 996 -34.30 55.30 -33.02
CA ILE A 996 -32.84 55.05 -33.07
C ILE A 996 -32.37 54.87 -34.53
N LEU A 997 -33.25 54.49 -35.46
CA LEU A 997 -32.98 54.45 -36.90
C LEU A 997 -33.12 55.83 -37.55
N ASP A 998 -34.03 56.67 -37.08
CA ASP A 998 -34.16 58.07 -37.52
C ASP A 998 -32.99 58.98 -37.07
N HIS A 999 -31.98 58.41 -36.40
CA HIS A 999 -30.87 59.13 -35.78
C HIS A 999 -29.48 58.62 -36.23
N PHE A 1000 -29.42 57.85 -37.33
CA PHE A 1000 -28.23 57.15 -37.84
C PHE A 1000 -27.92 57.44 -39.31
#